data_AF-A0A948PN58-F1
#
_entry.id   AF-A0A948PN58-F1
#
_cell.length_a   1.000
_cell.length_b   1.000
_cell.length_c   1.000
_cell.angle_alpha   90.00
_cell.angle_beta   90.00
_cell.angle_gamma   90.00
#
_symmetry.space_group_name_H-M   'P 1'
#
loop_
_entity.id
_entity.type
_entity.pdbx_description
1 polymer ?
#
loop_
_entity_poly.entity_id
_entity_poly.type
_entity_poly.pdbx_seq_one_letter_code
_entity_poly.pdbx_strand_id
1 'polypeptide(L)'
;DSYLKHAAGVRGTLIDLENELCGLEEGYALPTRILRIRDLIEQLRTINESANRVESVCVLRTLIAWLSLFSFKKQLNAKNLQSEMYSLSQEMVRFINSPLSDRVPFLVRVFIRDIAAVVTRPKLIDRLWNDTIDLAEIHIRGSAIINELRRSTHHSIGRATLTLARAYRTYLETGDGGELERMRIGKIAPADERARKEENPKQVVGRVVEDLQRLLGNSETVGRIREWMDVFDDTLVRCEFGSSLTEERQAVLEGIRGGNKWVIYHHLRFIKSRVLEFALFLPEARPVADRLDVLLRLEPDSSSFDSDRAQEEICDCVDAFIKYVRNTCQTELFSDLEGILKAYGDDAFEDTFDRISLLRRKLRKSLEKPTFPEKRLLLFQLDGLLEEMGYLTIRRTAGEFEQKGIDFSLCRRMIYACVENLTSDGLHSRQLHDLALMLMDPSKTFAELKNVVTQIARSYHNLVQRVISPFEKMRPQIGMNEEELREALANIQRCMHDLNSIAAFTDIASSYLEGKHDKKSEEEMTSGPLWEDSDVIHLSHADAIKGLVEGEQNARNLREMYGSKGSGLVYISYLDIPTRDGFILPASMARDDLFRADEGELKRLLGLHLKSLEADIARRDGREKIFGETHRPLLLAVRGGSVFSMPGLLTTVLFVGMNDTVAEAIAEEDPWCAYDTYRRFLTDFSQAVWNLDIESYNIVEETKSRYKVNYKYDLPWEGMKEIVEAVKSIIREKGYADRLEEALNDPFKQLASAVHAVWSSWDHEAVVKYRDIKGIVDSWQTAVIVQEMALGNRKNNEIGAGMDESLSSLTGVIPRTQVMSSGVRAHTGDFKFSAAGEDLVGGLTKSISFLPMEELESFMPMLGRRLRHNVAKLRRFMGTDQEIEFTVERGILSILQSRAAEVGKNKRERGFKNPGEEDACGIGIRGSAFRGLVAFDKSDLEELSQGNLRERSDVDGVMLVMESPVPEAIPLILSADALLTAKGGSTSHAAIAINGIKNGDFSAVMSASGLEVNADQHVAFLTKKNSRVRLKIRKGDILSIHGVTGGIFVGSRETE
;
A
#
# COMPACT_ATOMS: atom_id res chain seq x y z
N ASP A 1 12.24 27.64 10.92
CA ASP A 1 13.09 26.87 9.98
C ASP A 1 14.52 27.37 9.81
N SER A 2 14.77 28.54 9.21
CA SER A 2 16.15 29.01 8.95
C SER A 2 17.00 29.15 10.24
N TYR A 3 16.42 29.70 11.31
CA TYR A 3 17.11 29.87 12.60
C TYR A 3 17.47 28.54 13.29
N LEU A 4 16.55 27.57 13.30
CA LEU A 4 16.79 26.24 13.91
C LEU A 4 17.80 25.40 13.11
N LYS A 5 17.79 25.50 11.78
CA LYS A 5 18.80 24.87 10.91
C LYS A 5 20.20 25.42 11.18
N HIS A 6 20.31 26.71 11.48
CA HIS A 6 21.59 27.35 11.77
C HIS A 6 22.08 27.05 13.19
N ALA A 7 21.18 26.95 14.17
CA ALA A 7 21.53 26.73 15.58
C ALA A 7 21.86 25.26 15.91
N ALA A 8 21.29 24.27 15.22
CA ALA A 8 21.45 22.85 15.56
C ALA A 8 22.51 22.09 14.73
N GLY A 9 23.06 22.69 13.67
CA GLY A 9 24.05 22.03 12.80
C GLY A 9 23.52 20.84 11.99
N VAL A 10 22.21 20.56 12.00
CA VAL A 10 21.59 19.42 11.31
C VAL A 10 21.01 19.87 9.97
N ARG A 11 21.37 19.17 8.87
CA ARG A 11 20.64 19.23 7.60
C ARG A 11 19.44 18.28 7.68
N GLY A 12 18.21 18.79 7.57
CA GLY A 12 16.99 17.97 7.58
C GLY A 12 15.70 18.78 7.63
N THR A 13 14.58 18.13 7.33
CA THR A 13 13.20 18.65 7.51
C THR A 13 12.84 18.60 8.98
N LEU A 14 12.24 19.67 9.53
CA LEU A 14 11.72 19.65 10.91
C LEU A 14 10.70 18.50 11.03
N ILE A 15 10.94 17.55 11.93
CA ILE A 15 10.00 16.46 12.18
C ILE A 15 8.85 17.05 12.98
N ASP A 16 7.72 17.18 12.30
CA ASP A 16 6.42 17.46 12.89
C ASP A 16 6.17 16.40 13.98
N LEU A 17 6.24 16.83 15.24
CA LEU A 17 6.08 16.00 16.43
C LEU A 17 4.61 15.56 16.53
N GLU A 18 4.21 14.62 15.67
CA GLU A 18 2.87 14.05 15.69
C GLU A 18 2.51 13.58 17.11
N ASN A 19 3.44 13.09 17.93
CA ASN A 19 3.08 12.66 19.29
C ASN A 19 2.68 13.76 20.29
N GLU A 20 3.08 15.03 20.10
CA GLU A 20 2.56 16.13 20.95
C GLU A 20 1.23 16.69 20.44
N LEU A 21 0.82 16.33 19.21
CA LEU A 21 -0.43 16.76 18.56
C LEU A 21 -1.45 15.61 18.33
N CYS A 22 -1.06 14.34 18.48
CA CYS A 22 -1.84 13.15 18.14
C CYS A 22 -2.42 12.41 19.35
N GLY A 23 -2.35 12.99 20.56
CA GLY A 23 -3.18 12.55 21.66
C GLY A 23 -4.64 12.90 21.38
N LEU A 24 -5.36 12.03 20.67
CA LEU A 24 -6.81 11.96 20.87
C LEU A 24 -7.02 11.19 22.17
N GLU A 25 -7.49 11.86 23.21
CA GLU A 25 -8.01 11.14 24.38
C GLU A 25 -9.12 10.18 23.88
N GLU A 26 -9.05 8.91 24.29
CA GLU A 26 -10.10 7.92 24.06
C GLU A 26 -11.39 8.41 24.75
N GLY A 27 -12.17 9.23 24.03
CA GLY A 27 -13.27 9.98 24.61
C GLY A 27 -13.73 11.18 23.78
N TYR A 28 -12.93 11.66 22.82
CA TYR A 28 -13.38 12.68 21.86
C TYR A 28 -14.42 12.09 20.89
N ALA A 29 -15.69 12.16 21.32
CA ALA A 29 -16.86 11.82 20.54
C ALA A 29 -17.49 13.09 19.95
N LEU A 30 -17.74 13.09 18.65
CA LEU A 30 -18.89 13.83 18.10
C LEU A 30 -19.55 12.98 16.99
N PRO A 31 -20.51 12.11 17.34
CA PRO A 31 -21.44 11.60 16.35
C PRO A 31 -22.32 12.77 15.90
N THR A 32 -22.00 13.39 14.76
CA THR A 32 -22.85 14.43 14.16
C THR A 32 -23.47 13.89 12.88
N ARG A 33 -24.72 13.43 12.98
CA ARG A 33 -25.53 13.10 11.80
C ARG A 33 -25.82 14.39 11.03
N ILE A 34 -25.43 14.43 9.75
CA ILE A 34 -25.70 15.59 8.90
C ILE A 34 -27.18 15.56 8.48
N LEU A 35 -27.98 16.49 8.99
CA LEU A 35 -29.41 16.60 8.64
C LEU A 35 -29.72 17.86 7.83
N ARG A 36 -28.88 18.90 7.95
CA ARG A 36 -29.05 20.22 7.32
C ARG A 36 -27.70 20.75 6.80
N ILE A 37 -27.74 21.67 5.83
CA ILE A 37 -26.54 22.33 5.28
C ILE A 37 -25.71 23.02 6.37
N ARG A 38 -26.36 23.63 7.36
CA ARG A 38 -25.67 24.25 8.50
C ARG A 38 -24.83 23.27 9.33
N ASP A 39 -25.27 22.01 9.44
CA ASP A 39 -24.53 20.99 10.17
C ASP A 39 -23.23 20.66 9.42
N LEU A 40 -23.26 20.64 8.08
CA LEU A 40 -22.07 20.49 7.23
C LEU A 40 -21.10 21.68 7.36
N ILE A 41 -21.62 22.91 7.41
CA ILE A 41 -20.82 24.14 7.61
C ILE A 41 -20.11 24.09 8.97
N GLU A 42 -20.80 23.68 10.04
CA GLU A 42 -20.22 23.59 11.39
C GLU A 42 -19.08 22.59 11.45
N GLN A 43 -19.24 21.40 10.86
CA GLN A 43 -18.17 20.40 10.82
C GLN A 43 -16.96 20.85 9.98
N LEU A 44 -17.21 21.57 8.87
CA LEU A 44 -16.12 22.18 8.09
C LEU A 44 -15.38 23.25 8.89
N ARG A 45 -16.08 24.06 9.70
CA ARG A 45 -15.42 25.00 10.63
C ARG A 45 -14.57 24.28 11.65
N THR A 46 -15.07 23.20 12.25
CA THR A 46 -14.28 22.36 13.17
C THR A 46 -13.00 21.87 12.50
N ILE A 47 -13.08 21.39 11.26
CA ILE A 47 -11.90 20.98 10.48
C ILE A 47 -10.95 22.16 10.25
N ASN A 48 -11.48 23.32 9.85
CA ASN A 48 -10.71 24.53 9.51
C ASN A 48 -10.07 25.22 10.72
N GLU A 49 -10.59 25.00 11.92
CA GLU A 49 -10.17 25.65 13.17
C GLU A 49 -9.38 24.71 14.09
N SER A 50 -9.47 23.39 13.90
CA SER A 50 -8.75 22.42 14.72
C SER A 50 -7.23 22.48 14.49
N ALA A 51 -6.49 22.52 15.60
CA ALA A 51 -5.03 22.36 15.61
C ALA A 51 -4.62 20.87 15.59
N ASN A 52 -5.54 19.95 15.93
CA ASN A 52 -5.30 18.51 15.98
C ASN A 52 -5.68 17.87 14.63
N ARG A 53 -4.68 17.48 13.86
CA ARG A 53 -4.92 16.90 12.53
C ARG A 53 -5.65 15.57 12.58
N VAL A 54 -5.48 14.78 13.64
CA VAL A 54 -6.15 13.50 13.77
C VAL A 54 -7.65 13.72 13.93
N GLU A 55 -8.04 14.69 14.77
CA GLU A 55 -9.42 15.13 14.92
C GLU A 55 -9.99 15.57 13.56
N SER A 56 -9.29 16.45 12.83
CA SER A 56 -9.75 16.93 11.52
C SER A 56 -9.98 15.78 10.52
N VAL A 57 -9.07 14.79 10.49
CA VAL A 57 -9.21 13.61 9.62
C VAL A 57 -10.38 12.73 10.06
N CYS A 58 -10.59 12.57 11.36
CA CYS A 58 -11.73 11.83 11.89
C CYS A 58 -13.05 12.48 11.51
N VAL A 59 -13.20 13.78 11.73
CA VAL A 59 -14.39 14.56 11.35
C VAL A 59 -14.62 14.46 9.84
N LEU A 60 -13.58 14.61 9.02
CA LEU A 60 -13.68 14.48 7.56
C LEU A 60 -14.19 13.10 7.13
N ARG A 61 -13.73 12.01 7.76
CA ARG A 61 -14.23 10.66 7.47
C ARG A 61 -15.68 10.49 7.87
N THR A 62 -16.09 10.99 9.04
CA THR A 62 -17.49 10.98 9.45
C THR A 62 -18.36 11.72 8.45
N LEU A 63 -17.92 12.90 7.99
CA LEU A 63 -18.60 13.66 6.94
C LEU A 63 -18.75 12.85 5.67
N ILE A 64 -17.65 12.29 5.16
CA ILE A 64 -17.65 11.47 3.93
C ILE A 64 -18.60 10.28 4.07
N ALA A 65 -18.52 9.51 5.16
CA ALA A 65 -19.38 8.35 5.35
C ALA A 65 -20.87 8.71 5.27
N TRP A 66 -21.29 9.77 5.97
CA TRP A 66 -22.67 10.25 5.93
C TRP A 66 -23.05 10.84 4.56
N LEU A 67 -22.15 11.59 3.93
CA LEU A 67 -22.34 12.15 2.59
C LEU A 67 -22.48 11.06 1.50
N SER A 68 -21.80 9.93 1.67
CA SER A 68 -21.87 8.81 0.74
C SER A 68 -23.20 8.04 0.80
N LEU A 69 -24.05 8.22 1.82
CA LEU A 69 -25.39 7.59 1.93
C LEU A 69 -26.52 8.43 1.32
N PHE A 70 -26.20 9.47 0.53
CA PHE A 70 -27.15 10.52 0.15
C PHE A 70 -28.29 10.09 -0.80
N SER A 71 -29.30 9.42 -0.23
CA SER A 71 -30.64 9.30 -0.79
C SER A 71 -31.58 10.46 -0.36
N PHE A 72 -31.07 11.46 0.37
CA PHE A 72 -31.90 12.48 1.05
C PHE A 72 -32.14 13.79 0.30
N LYS A 73 -32.34 13.75 -1.03
CA LYS A 73 -32.84 14.93 -1.77
C LYS A 73 -34.15 15.50 -1.20
N LYS A 74 -34.95 14.67 -0.52
CA LYS A 74 -36.25 15.03 0.06
C LYS A 74 -36.19 15.79 1.40
N GLN A 75 -35.02 15.87 2.05
CA GLN A 75 -34.88 16.47 3.39
C GLN A 75 -34.20 17.85 3.41
N LEU A 76 -33.64 18.31 2.30
CA LEU A 76 -33.14 19.69 2.14
C LEU A 76 -34.29 20.65 1.81
N ASN A 77 -35.27 20.75 2.71
CA ASN A 77 -36.43 21.64 2.53
C ASN A 77 -36.24 22.96 3.28
N ALA A 78 -35.82 24.04 2.60
CA ALA A 78 -36.08 25.43 3.00
C ALA A 78 -35.90 26.42 1.83
N LYS A 79 -36.73 27.48 1.78
CA LYS A 79 -36.89 28.40 0.64
C LYS A 79 -35.82 29.51 0.50
N ASN A 80 -34.87 29.65 1.43
CA ASN A 80 -33.84 30.71 1.42
C ASN A 80 -32.43 30.14 1.60
N LEU A 81 -31.92 29.41 0.60
CA LEU A 81 -30.64 28.68 0.66
C LEU A 81 -29.40 29.49 0.23
N GLN A 82 -29.55 30.67 -0.38
CA GLN A 82 -28.41 31.37 -1.00
C GLN A 82 -27.31 31.78 0.00
N SER A 83 -27.67 32.28 1.19
CA SER A 83 -26.70 32.66 2.22
C SER A 83 -25.99 31.45 2.84
N GLU A 84 -26.71 30.34 3.02
CA GLU A 84 -26.14 29.07 3.52
C GLU A 84 -25.24 28.42 2.47
N MET A 85 -25.61 28.46 1.19
CA MET A 85 -24.78 27.96 0.08
C MET A 85 -23.51 28.79 -0.10
N TYR A 86 -23.62 30.12 0.03
CA TYR A 86 -22.45 30.99 0.04
C TYR A 86 -21.52 30.66 1.21
N SER A 87 -22.07 30.51 2.42
CA SER A 87 -21.29 30.15 3.62
C SER A 87 -20.61 28.80 3.48
N LEU A 88 -21.31 27.79 2.93
CA LEU A 88 -20.74 26.49 2.64
C LEU A 88 -19.58 26.59 1.63
N SER A 89 -19.77 27.35 0.54
CA SER A 89 -18.72 27.57 -0.46
C SER A 89 -17.48 28.21 0.15
N GLN A 90 -17.64 29.20 1.03
CA GLN A 90 -16.52 29.85 1.73
C GLN A 90 -15.75 28.88 2.64
N GLU A 91 -16.43 28.08 3.45
CA GLU A 91 -15.76 27.10 4.31
C GLU A 91 -15.08 25.99 3.50
N MET A 92 -15.66 25.58 2.37
CA MET A 92 -15.04 24.63 1.44
C MET A 92 -13.77 25.20 0.81
N VAL A 93 -13.79 26.46 0.36
CA VAL A 93 -12.62 27.15 -0.18
C VAL A 93 -11.53 27.21 0.89
N ARG A 94 -11.86 27.58 2.13
CA ARG A 94 -10.92 27.59 3.26
C ARG A 94 -10.32 26.20 3.51
N PHE A 95 -11.14 25.15 3.49
CA PHE A 95 -10.69 23.77 3.67
C PHE A 95 -9.76 23.28 2.56
N ILE A 96 -10.12 23.52 1.29
CA ILE A 96 -9.36 23.05 0.11
C ILE A 96 -8.00 23.75 -0.05
N ASN A 97 -7.90 24.97 0.45
CA ASN A 97 -6.65 25.73 0.51
C ASN A 97 -5.83 25.45 1.80
N SER A 98 -6.30 24.54 2.66
CA SER A 98 -5.57 24.17 3.88
C SER A 98 -4.49 23.11 3.62
N PRO A 99 -3.40 23.07 4.42
CA PRO A 99 -2.38 22.02 4.33
C PRO A 99 -2.90 20.59 4.55
N LEU A 100 -4.06 20.45 5.21
CA LEU A 100 -4.70 19.14 5.40
C LEU A 100 -5.17 18.57 4.06
N SER A 101 -5.68 19.42 3.16
CA SER A 101 -6.19 19.01 1.85
C SER A 101 -5.14 18.24 1.03
N ASP A 102 -3.89 18.73 1.03
CA ASP A 102 -2.79 18.12 0.29
C ASP A 102 -2.34 16.77 0.90
N ARG A 103 -2.58 16.55 2.20
CA ARG A 103 -2.17 15.34 2.93
C ARG A 103 -3.17 14.19 2.81
N VAL A 104 -4.45 14.50 2.56
CA VAL A 104 -5.52 13.49 2.40
C VAL A 104 -6.26 13.65 1.07
N PRO A 105 -5.55 13.65 -0.08
CA PRO A 105 -6.11 13.99 -1.39
C PRO A 105 -7.29 13.10 -1.77
N PHE A 106 -7.24 11.80 -1.47
CA PHE A 106 -8.35 10.88 -1.74
C PHE A 106 -9.64 11.29 -1.00
N LEU A 107 -9.55 11.56 0.31
CA LEU A 107 -10.70 11.94 1.12
C LEU A 107 -11.29 13.27 0.63
N VAL A 108 -10.42 14.23 0.27
CA VAL A 108 -10.85 15.51 -0.32
C VAL A 108 -11.61 15.30 -1.62
N ARG A 109 -11.12 14.46 -2.52
CA ARG A 109 -11.79 14.17 -3.80
C ARG A 109 -13.17 13.57 -3.59
N VAL A 110 -13.28 12.54 -2.75
CA VAL A 110 -14.57 11.91 -2.42
C VAL A 110 -15.52 12.94 -1.79
N PHE A 111 -15.03 13.74 -0.84
CA PHE A 111 -15.81 14.78 -0.20
C PHE A 111 -16.36 15.83 -1.19
N ILE A 112 -15.51 16.37 -2.07
CA ILE A 112 -15.93 17.33 -3.10
C ILE A 112 -16.92 16.69 -4.07
N ARG A 113 -16.68 15.43 -4.45
CA ARG A 113 -17.53 14.68 -5.36
C ARG A 113 -18.92 14.39 -4.78
N ASP A 114 -19.01 14.16 -3.48
CA ASP A 114 -20.28 13.93 -2.79
C ASP A 114 -21.03 15.26 -2.58
N ILE A 115 -20.35 16.32 -2.13
CA ILE A 115 -20.98 17.64 -1.97
C ILE A 115 -21.44 18.24 -3.31
N ALA A 116 -20.64 18.11 -4.37
CA ALA A 116 -21.04 18.58 -5.68
C ALA A 116 -22.36 17.93 -6.12
N ALA A 117 -22.57 16.64 -5.82
CA ALA A 117 -23.84 15.95 -6.10
C ALA A 117 -25.02 16.46 -5.24
N VAL A 118 -24.75 16.98 -4.03
CA VAL A 118 -25.76 17.66 -3.19
C VAL A 118 -26.23 18.97 -3.81
N VAL A 119 -25.30 19.73 -4.40
CA VAL A 119 -25.57 21.05 -4.98
C VAL A 119 -26.08 20.97 -6.43
N THR A 120 -25.77 19.89 -7.15
CA THR A 120 -26.09 19.70 -8.58
C THR A 120 -27.14 18.60 -8.85
N ARG A 121 -27.41 18.26 -10.12
CA ARG A 121 -28.32 17.15 -10.49
C ARG A 121 -27.74 15.79 -10.02
N PRO A 122 -28.59 14.81 -9.64
CA PRO A 122 -28.11 13.53 -9.15
C PRO A 122 -27.41 12.75 -10.27
N LYS A 123 -26.29 12.09 -9.97
CA LYS A 123 -25.50 11.33 -10.94
C LYS A 123 -26.29 10.14 -11.47
N LEU A 124 -26.45 10.09 -12.79
CA LEU A 124 -27.20 9.04 -13.46
C LEU A 124 -26.57 7.65 -13.28
N ILE A 125 -25.24 7.57 -13.28
CA ILE A 125 -24.50 6.31 -13.11
C ILE A 125 -24.67 5.71 -11.71
N ASP A 126 -24.68 6.54 -10.66
CA ASP A 126 -24.88 6.06 -9.29
C ASP A 126 -26.31 5.55 -9.09
N ARG A 127 -27.29 6.24 -9.70
CA ARG A 127 -28.68 5.78 -9.73
C ARG A 127 -28.83 4.46 -10.47
N LEU A 128 -28.19 4.32 -11.64
CA LEU A 128 -28.17 3.07 -12.40
C LEU A 128 -27.60 1.91 -11.58
N TRP A 129 -26.48 2.13 -10.89
CA TRP A 129 -25.87 1.10 -10.04
C TRP A 129 -26.74 0.71 -8.85
N ASN A 130 -27.32 1.69 -8.16
CA ASN A 130 -28.26 1.43 -7.08
C ASN A 130 -29.49 0.67 -7.57
N ASP A 131 -30.14 1.13 -8.65
CA ASP A 131 -31.32 0.48 -9.21
C ASP A 131 -31.02 -0.97 -9.66
N THR A 132 -29.84 -1.23 -10.25
CA THR A 132 -29.45 -2.61 -10.63
C THR A 132 -29.09 -3.51 -9.45
N ILE A 133 -28.57 -2.94 -8.35
CA ILE A 133 -28.34 -3.67 -7.10
C ILE A 133 -29.66 -3.98 -6.41
N ASP A 134 -30.55 -3.00 -6.28
CA ASP A 134 -31.88 -3.20 -5.69
C ASP A 134 -32.66 -4.26 -6.45
N LEU A 135 -32.55 -4.28 -7.78
CA LEU A 135 -33.11 -5.36 -8.59
C LEU A 135 -32.52 -6.73 -8.21
N ALA A 136 -31.20 -6.86 -8.08
CA ALA A 136 -30.55 -8.14 -7.80
C ALA A 136 -30.73 -8.62 -6.35
N GLU A 137 -30.70 -7.69 -5.40
CA GLU A 137 -30.60 -7.97 -3.97
C GLU A 137 -31.91 -7.79 -3.22
N ILE A 138 -32.89 -7.08 -3.76
CA ILE A 138 -34.15 -6.81 -3.07
C ILE A 138 -35.32 -7.36 -3.88
N HIS A 139 -35.44 -6.93 -5.14
CA HIS A 139 -36.66 -7.16 -5.92
C HIS A 139 -36.68 -8.53 -6.63
N ILE A 140 -35.54 -9.02 -7.14
CA ILE A 140 -35.48 -10.19 -8.03
C ILE A 140 -34.31 -11.12 -7.66
N ARG A 141 -34.20 -11.47 -6.38
CA ARG A 141 -33.16 -12.41 -5.89
C ARG A 141 -33.23 -13.76 -6.59
N GLY A 142 -32.07 -14.21 -7.08
CA GLY A 142 -31.91 -15.51 -7.74
C GLY A 142 -32.11 -15.50 -9.25
N SER A 143 -32.32 -14.34 -9.88
CA SER A 143 -32.33 -14.21 -11.34
C SER A 143 -30.92 -14.12 -11.91
N ALA A 144 -30.58 -15.04 -12.80
CA ALA A 144 -29.31 -15.00 -13.55
C ALA A 144 -29.24 -13.81 -14.50
N ILE A 145 -30.38 -13.38 -15.05
CA ILE A 145 -30.48 -12.26 -16.00
C ILE A 145 -30.19 -10.94 -15.27
N ILE A 146 -30.80 -10.73 -14.10
CA ILE A 146 -30.56 -9.53 -13.30
C ILE A 146 -29.14 -9.51 -12.73
N ASN A 147 -28.61 -10.67 -12.34
CA ASN A 147 -27.20 -10.75 -11.92
C ASN A 147 -26.26 -10.37 -13.06
N GLU A 148 -26.54 -10.79 -14.30
CA GLU A 148 -25.75 -10.37 -15.46
C GLU A 148 -25.97 -8.88 -15.79
N LEU A 149 -27.19 -8.36 -15.63
CA LEU A 149 -27.47 -6.93 -15.82
C LEU A 149 -26.69 -6.08 -14.81
N ARG A 150 -26.69 -6.46 -13.53
CA ARG A 150 -25.85 -5.83 -12.50
C ARG A 150 -24.37 -5.97 -12.84
N ARG A 151 -23.90 -7.16 -13.20
CA ARG A 151 -22.50 -7.41 -13.54
C ARG A 151 -22.06 -6.52 -14.70
N SER A 152 -22.78 -6.53 -15.80
CA SER A 152 -22.46 -5.74 -17.00
C SER A 152 -22.56 -4.23 -16.75
N THR A 153 -23.49 -3.73 -15.92
CA THR A 153 -23.48 -2.30 -15.54
C THR A 153 -22.27 -1.90 -14.70
N HIS A 154 -21.61 -2.82 -14.02
CA HIS A 154 -20.44 -2.53 -13.18
C HIS A 154 -19.11 -2.82 -13.91
N HIS A 155 -19.11 -3.77 -14.86
CA HIS A 155 -17.90 -4.27 -15.50
C HIS A 155 -17.76 -3.89 -16.98
N SER A 156 -18.86 -3.76 -17.73
CA SER A 156 -18.84 -3.56 -19.19
C SER A 156 -20.08 -2.80 -19.70
N ILE A 157 -20.28 -1.56 -19.23
CA ILE A 157 -21.41 -0.72 -19.68
C ILE A 157 -21.29 -0.48 -21.20
N GLY A 158 -22.23 -1.03 -21.96
CA GLY A 158 -22.23 -0.90 -23.41
C GLY A 158 -23.58 -1.20 -24.06
N ARG A 159 -23.56 -1.27 -25.40
CA ARG A 159 -24.77 -1.60 -26.19
C ARG A 159 -25.36 -2.95 -25.79
N ALA A 160 -24.53 -3.94 -25.45
CA ALA A 160 -24.96 -5.25 -24.97
C ALA A 160 -25.76 -5.15 -23.65
N THR A 161 -25.30 -4.35 -22.69
CA THR A 161 -26.00 -4.07 -21.44
C THR A 161 -27.37 -3.44 -21.69
N LEU A 162 -27.42 -2.44 -22.59
CA LEU A 162 -28.68 -1.80 -22.97
C LEU A 162 -29.63 -2.76 -23.68
N THR A 163 -29.12 -3.62 -24.56
CA THR A 163 -29.91 -4.67 -25.22
C THR A 163 -30.46 -5.65 -24.19
N LEU A 164 -29.65 -6.09 -23.22
CA LEU A 164 -30.09 -6.97 -22.13
C LEU A 164 -31.21 -6.32 -21.31
N ALA A 165 -31.02 -5.05 -20.91
CA ALA A 165 -32.02 -4.31 -20.13
C ALA A 165 -33.33 -4.13 -20.90
N ARG A 166 -33.26 -3.85 -22.22
CA ARG A 166 -34.44 -3.76 -23.10
C ARG A 166 -35.15 -5.10 -23.26
N ALA A 167 -34.41 -6.16 -23.56
CA ALA A 167 -34.96 -7.50 -23.70
C ALA A 167 -35.65 -7.96 -22.41
N TYR A 168 -35.03 -7.69 -21.25
CA TYR A 168 -35.64 -8.00 -19.96
C TYR A 168 -36.86 -7.15 -19.64
N ARG A 169 -36.84 -5.85 -19.97
CA ARG A 169 -38.02 -4.98 -19.87
C ARG A 169 -39.17 -5.52 -20.72
N THR A 170 -38.90 -5.90 -21.96
CA THR A 170 -39.89 -6.51 -22.87
C THR A 170 -40.46 -7.79 -22.28
N TYR A 171 -39.62 -8.65 -21.69
CA TYR A 171 -40.10 -9.85 -20.98
C TYR A 171 -41.01 -9.49 -19.78
N LEU A 172 -40.65 -8.52 -18.94
CA LEU A 172 -41.49 -8.09 -17.81
C LEU A 172 -42.83 -7.47 -18.26
N GLU A 173 -42.87 -6.81 -19.42
CA GLU A 173 -44.09 -6.18 -19.95
C GLU A 173 -44.99 -7.18 -20.69
N THR A 174 -44.39 -8.07 -21.49
CA THR A 174 -45.13 -8.90 -22.48
C THR A 174 -45.09 -10.40 -22.18
N GLY A 175 -44.07 -10.87 -21.46
CA GLY A 175 -43.75 -12.29 -21.27
C GLY A 175 -42.94 -12.93 -22.38
N ASP A 176 -42.60 -12.19 -23.44
CA ASP A 176 -41.76 -12.68 -24.52
C ASP A 176 -40.29 -12.70 -24.08
N GLY A 177 -39.73 -13.89 -23.89
CA GLY A 177 -38.33 -14.13 -23.55
C GLY A 177 -37.42 -14.41 -24.76
N GLY A 178 -37.95 -14.38 -26.00
CA GLY A 178 -37.23 -14.88 -27.17
C GLY A 178 -35.93 -14.13 -27.51
N GLU A 179 -35.81 -12.87 -27.12
CA GLU A 179 -34.56 -12.10 -27.26
C GLU A 179 -33.53 -12.47 -26.17
N LEU A 180 -33.97 -12.70 -24.93
CA LEU A 180 -33.12 -13.20 -23.84
C LEU A 180 -32.56 -14.60 -24.15
N GLU A 181 -33.38 -15.48 -24.73
CA GLU A 181 -32.97 -16.81 -25.17
C GLU A 181 -31.90 -16.75 -26.28
N ARG A 182 -32.04 -15.82 -27.23
CA ARG A 182 -31.04 -15.59 -28.30
C ARG A 182 -29.71 -15.08 -27.74
N MET A 183 -29.74 -14.26 -26.69
CA MET A 183 -28.54 -13.77 -26.02
C MET A 183 -27.81 -14.86 -25.21
N ARG A 184 -28.45 -16.01 -24.96
CA ARG A 184 -27.90 -17.12 -24.14
C ARG A 184 -27.50 -16.71 -22.71
N ILE A 185 -28.11 -15.64 -22.18
CA ILE A 185 -27.82 -15.12 -20.84
C ILE A 185 -28.80 -15.72 -19.85
N GLY A 186 -28.36 -16.75 -19.12
CA GLY A 186 -29.15 -17.40 -18.07
C GLY A 186 -30.44 -18.06 -18.56
N LYS A 187 -31.16 -18.74 -17.67
CA LYS A 187 -32.54 -19.20 -17.91
C LYS A 187 -33.49 -18.33 -17.09
N ILE A 188 -34.68 -18.06 -17.63
CA ILE A 188 -35.77 -17.39 -16.89
C ILE A 188 -36.07 -18.23 -15.64
N ALA A 189 -35.86 -17.63 -14.47
CA ALA A 189 -36.04 -18.28 -13.18
C ALA A 189 -37.45 -18.00 -12.62
N PRO A 190 -37.92 -18.78 -11.63
CA PRO A 190 -39.17 -18.50 -10.94
C PRO A 190 -39.23 -17.08 -10.31
N ALA A 191 -38.08 -16.49 -10.01
CA ALA A 191 -37.97 -15.11 -9.51
C ALA A 191 -38.38 -14.08 -10.58
N ASP A 192 -38.01 -14.31 -11.85
CA ASP A 192 -38.33 -13.42 -12.97
C ASP A 192 -39.85 -13.42 -13.26
N GLU A 193 -40.49 -14.59 -13.20
CA GLU A 193 -41.95 -14.71 -13.35
C GLU A 193 -42.73 -14.04 -12.19
N ARG A 194 -42.16 -14.02 -10.98
CA ARG A 194 -42.75 -13.26 -9.87
C ARG A 194 -42.63 -11.76 -10.12
N ALA A 195 -41.44 -11.29 -10.50
CA ALA A 195 -41.18 -9.88 -10.78
C ALA A 195 -42.08 -9.33 -11.90
N ARG A 196 -42.42 -10.15 -12.89
CA ARG A 196 -43.37 -9.81 -13.97
C ARG A 196 -44.77 -9.42 -13.47
N LYS A 197 -45.20 -9.96 -12.34
CA LYS A 197 -46.52 -9.67 -11.74
C LYS A 197 -46.52 -8.42 -10.87
N GLU A 198 -45.36 -7.86 -10.58
CA GLU A 198 -45.18 -6.69 -9.72
C GLU A 198 -44.90 -5.43 -10.55
N GLU A 199 -45.40 -4.28 -10.09
CA GLU A 199 -45.23 -3.00 -10.80
C GLU A 199 -43.87 -2.34 -10.48
N ASN A 200 -43.37 -2.52 -9.26
CA ASN A 200 -42.12 -1.88 -8.81
C ASN A 200 -40.89 -2.35 -9.63
N PRO A 201 -40.66 -3.66 -9.87
CA PRO A 201 -39.53 -4.10 -10.70
C PRO A 201 -39.59 -3.58 -12.14
N LYS A 202 -40.80 -3.44 -12.72
CA LYS A 202 -40.99 -2.86 -14.07
C LYS A 202 -40.57 -1.40 -14.12
N GLN A 203 -40.95 -0.62 -13.10
CA GLN A 203 -40.56 0.78 -13.00
C GLN A 203 -39.04 0.94 -12.84
N VAL A 204 -38.41 0.12 -11.99
CA VAL A 204 -36.95 0.17 -11.78
C VAL A 204 -36.20 -0.23 -13.05
N VAL A 205 -36.58 -1.32 -13.72
CA VAL A 205 -35.98 -1.73 -15.01
C VAL A 205 -36.23 -0.67 -16.11
N GLY A 206 -37.40 -0.04 -16.12
CA GLY A 206 -37.71 1.08 -17.01
C GLY A 206 -36.73 2.25 -16.84
N ARG A 207 -36.47 2.65 -15.59
CA ARG A 207 -35.45 3.67 -15.27
C ARG A 207 -34.05 3.24 -15.69
N VAL A 208 -33.65 2.00 -15.42
CA VAL A 208 -32.35 1.44 -15.85
C VAL A 208 -32.16 1.58 -17.36
N VAL A 209 -33.20 1.30 -18.16
CA VAL A 209 -33.13 1.46 -19.63
C VAL A 209 -32.98 2.93 -20.04
N GLU A 210 -33.73 3.85 -19.43
CA GLU A 210 -33.60 5.29 -19.71
C GLU A 210 -32.22 5.83 -19.34
N ASP A 211 -31.69 5.38 -18.19
CA ASP A 211 -30.40 5.81 -17.67
C ASP A 211 -29.26 5.28 -18.54
N LEU A 212 -29.32 4.00 -18.94
CA LEU A 212 -28.36 3.44 -19.91
C LEU A 212 -28.40 4.19 -21.25
N GLN A 213 -29.57 4.58 -21.74
CA GLN A 213 -29.68 5.35 -23.00
C GLN A 213 -29.02 6.72 -22.89
N ARG A 214 -29.20 7.42 -21.76
CA ARG A 214 -28.59 8.73 -21.54
C ARG A 214 -27.07 8.64 -21.34
N LEU A 215 -26.58 7.66 -20.58
CA LEU A 215 -25.14 7.41 -20.40
C LEU A 215 -24.46 7.03 -21.71
N LEU A 216 -25.14 6.25 -22.57
CA LEU A 216 -24.64 5.87 -23.88
C LEU A 216 -24.80 6.97 -24.94
N GLY A 217 -25.68 7.95 -24.71
CA GLY A 217 -26.04 9.01 -25.67
C GLY A 217 -25.15 10.26 -25.67
N ASN A 218 -23.92 10.17 -25.15
CA ASN A 218 -22.87 11.22 -25.09
C ASN A 218 -23.24 12.57 -24.42
N SER A 219 -24.49 12.83 -24.05
CA SER A 219 -24.98 14.19 -23.77
C SER A 219 -24.83 14.68 -22.32
N GLU A 220 -24.90 13.79 -21.32
CA GLU A 220 -24.94 14.23 -19.92
C GLU A 220 -23.57 14.67 -19.38
N THR A 221 -22.54 13.82 -19.50
CA THR A 221 -21.19 14.15 -18.99
C THR A 221 -20.59 15.34 -19.73
N VAL A 222 -20.84 15.44 -21.04
CA VAL A 222 -20.51 16.61 -21.85
C VAL A 222 -21.24 17.86 -21.34
N GLY A 223 -22.54 17.75 -21.06
CA GLY A 223 -23.33 18.84 -20.49
C GLY A 223 -22.77 19.34 -19.16
N ARG A 224 -22.39 18.44 -18.25
CA ARG A 224 -21.82 18.79 -16.93
C ARG A 224 -20.45 19.46 -17.04
N ILE A 225 -19.61 19.04 -17.98
CA ILE A 225 -18.32 19.70 -18.23
C ILE A 225 -18.55 21.10 -18.82
N ARG A 226 -19.51 21.27 -19.73
CA ARG A 226 -19.87 22.59 -20.27
C ARG A 226 -20.44 23.52 -19.20
N GLU A 227 -21.34 23.02 -18.36
CA GLU A 227 -21.84 23.78 -17.18
C GLU A 227 -20.69 24.21 -16.26
N TRP A 228 -19.72 23.31 -16.03
CA TRP A 228 -18.52 23.65 -15.27
C TRP A 228 -17.66 24.73 -15.95
N MET A 229 -17.49 24.66 -17.28
CA MET A 229 -16.75 25.67 -18.06
C MET A 229 -17.43 27.04 -17.93
N ASP A 230 -18.75 27.11 -17.99
CA ASP A 230 -19.51 28.35 -17.80
C ASP A 230 -19.31 28.91 -16.38
N VAL A 231 -19.40 28.05 -15.36
CA VAL A 231 -19.16 28.46 -13.95
C VAL A 231 -17.72 28.94 -13.74
N PHE A 232 -16.74 28.29 -14.39
CA PHE A 232 -15.34 28.68 -14.29
C PHE A 232 -15.10 30.06 -14.93
N ASP A 233 -15.62 30.29 -16.14
CA ASP A 233 -15.50 31.58 -16.84
C ASP A 233 -16.17 32.71 -16.05
N ASP A 234 -17.39 32.48 -15.56
CA ASP A 234 -18.12 33.42 -14.72
C ASP A 234 -17.36 33.72 -13.42
N THR A 235 -16.80 32.70 -12.75
CA THR A 235 -16.02 32.90 -11.52
C THR A 235 -14.79 33.78 -11.76
N LEU A 236 -14.08 33.64 -12.89
CA LEU A 236 -12.91 34.48 -13.19
C LEU A 236 -13.25 35.97 -13.19
N VAL A 237 -14.44 36.33 -13.68
CA VAL A 237 -14.87 37.72 -13.82
C VAL A 237 -15.82 38.20 -12.72
N ARG A 238 -16.21 37.35 -11.76
CA ARG A 238 -17.16 37.69 -10.69
C ARG A 238 -16.50 38.49 -9.56
N CYS A 239 -17.21 39.50 -9.04
CA CYS A 239 -16.84 40.36 -7.92
C CYS A 239 -17.55 39.94 -6.61
N GLU A 240 -17.15 40.53 -5.48
CA GLU A 240 -17.57 40.15 -4.10
C GLU A 240 -19.09 40.07 -3.87
N PHE A 241 -19.91 40.82 -4.62
CA PHE A 241 -21.37 40.85 -4.47
C PHE A 241 -22.14 40.14 -5.60
N GLY A 242 -21.44 39.32 -6.40
CA GLY A 242 -22.04 38.47 -7.43
C GLY A 242 -22.18 39.11 -8.81
N SER A 243 -21.92 40.41 -8.94
CA SER A 243 -21.79 41.11 -10.22
C SER A 243 -20.50 40.72 -10.94
N SER A 244 -20.51 40.74 -12.26
CA SER A 244 -19.32 40.57 -13.08
C SER A 244 -18.53 41.87 -13.22
N LEU A 245 -17.23 41.78 -13.51
CA LEU A 245 -16.38 42.93 -13.86
C LEU A 245 -16.98 43.76 -15.00
N THR A 246 -17.67 43.12 -15.94
CA THR A 246 -18.36 43.79 -17.04
C THR A 246 -19.55 44.61 -16.57
N GLU A 247 -20.35 44.07 -15.64
CA GLU A 247 -21.50 44.77 -15.02
C GLU A 247 -21.02 45.92 -14.12
N GLU A 248 -19.98 45.68 -13.32
CA GLU A 248 -19.35 46.70 -12.48
C GLU A 248 -18.78 47.84 -13.32
N ARG A 249 -18.07 47.51 -14.41
CA ARG A 249 -17.60 48.49 -15.40
C ARG A 249 -18.76 49.29 -15.98
N GLN A 250 -19.85 48.62 -16.35
CA GLN A 250 -21.04 49.29 -16.89
C GLN A 250 -21.67 50.26 -15.88
N ALA A 251 -21.75 49.87 -14.61
CA ALA A 251 -22.24 50.73 -13.53
C ALA A 251 -21.31 51.94 -13.30
N VAL A 252 -19.99 51.77 -13.43
CA VAL A 252 -19.04 52.90 -13.41
C VAL A 252 -19.28 53.86 -14.58
N LEU A 253 -19.49 53.35 -15.80
CA LEU A 253 -19.79 54.18 -16.98
C LEU A 253 -21.08 54.98 -16.81
N GLU A 254 -22.12 54.37 -16.25
CA GLU A 254 -23.37 55.05 -15.91
C GLU A 254 -23.18 56.12 -14.83
N GLY A 255 -22.36 55.81 -13.82
CA GLY A 255 -21.94 56.78 -12.80
C GLY A 255 -21.20 57.97 -13.39
N ILE A 256 -20.27 57.75 -14.33
CA ILE A 256 -19.52 58.81 -15.03
C ILE A 256 -20.47 59.69 -15.85
N ARG A 257 -21.38 59.11 -16.63
CA ARG A 257 -22.37 59.85 -17.44
C ARG A 257 -23.35 60.64 -16.58
N GLY A 258 -23.70 60.10 -15.41
CA GLY A 258 -24.59 60.73 -14.44
C GLY A 258 -23.91 61.70 -13.48
N GLY A 259 -22.57 61.87 -13.54
CA GLY A 259 -21.82 62.71 -12.59
C GLY A 259 -21.89 62.23 -11.14
N ASN A 260 -22.13 60.94 -10.89
CA ASN A 260 -22.34 60.42 -9.54
C ASN A 260 -21.05 59.83 -8.96
N LYS A 261 -20.32 60.66 -8.20
CA LYS A 261 -19.06 60.27 -7.55
C LYS A 261 -19.16 59.03 -6.65
N TRP A 262 -20.29 58.85 -5.96
CA TRP A 262 -20.48 57.71 -5.04
C TRP A 262 -20.65 56.39 -5.77
N VAL A 263 -21.41 56.38 -6.87
CA VAL A 263 -21.58 55.20 -7.74
C VAL A 263 -20.24 54.79 -8.34
N ILE A 264 -19.48 55.76 -8.88
CA ILE A 264 -18.15 55.53 -9.45
C ILE A 264 -17.21 54.92 -8.40
N TYR A 265 -17.11 55.53 -7.21
CA TYR A 265 -16.23 55.05 -6.14
C TYR A 265 -16.61 53.64 -5.65
N HIS A 266 -17.90 53.37 -5.49
CA HIS A 266 -18.40 52.09 -4.99
C HIS A 266 -18.03 50.93 -5.94
N HIS A 267 -18.35 51.07 -7.23
CA HIS A 267 -18.11 50.02 -8.22
C HIS A 267 -16.62 49.88 -8.59
N LEU A 268 -15.85 50.99 -8.66
CA LEU A 268 -14.39 50.92 -8.86
C LEU A 268 -13.69 50.19 -7.72
N ARG A 269 -14.19 50.30 -6.47
CA ARG A 269 -13.62 49.57 -5.33
C ARG A 269 -13.79 48.05 -5.51
N PHE A 270 -14.92 47.59 -6.05
CA PHE A 270 -15.13 46.17 -6.31
C PHE A 270 -14.23 45.63 -7.43
N ILE A 271 -14.12 46.37 -8.54
CA ILE A 271 -13.18 46.06 -9.63
C ILE A 271 -11.75 45.98 -9.07
N LYS A 272 -11.33 46.98 -8.29
CA LYS A 272 -9.99 47.01 -7.70
C LYS A 272 -9.76 45.86 -6.72
N SER A 273 -10.75 45.54 -5.87
CA SER A 273 -10.65 44.40 -4.94
C SER A 273 -10.35 43.10 -5.72
N ARG A 274 -11.11 42.86 -6.79
CA ARG A 274 -10.92 41.68 -7.66
C ARG A 274 -9.56 41.68 -8.34
N VAL A 275 -9.10 42.81 -8.89
CA VAL A 275 -7.76 42.90 -9.51
C VAL A 275 -6.65 42.64 -8.50
N LEU A 276 -6.77 43.17 -7.28
CA LEU A 276 -5.76 42.97 -6.21
C LEU A 276 -5.68 41.52 -5.76
N GLU A 277 -6.79 40.79 -5.75
CA GLU A 277 -6.82 39.36 -5.46
C GLU A 277 -5.94 38.58 -6.45
N PHE A 278 -6.06 38.86 -7.75
CA PHE A 278 -5.22 38.26 -8.78
C PHE A 278 -3.76 38.74 -8.71
N ALA A 279 -3.52 40.00 -8.32
CA ALA A 279 -2.16 40.55 -8.21
C ALA A 279 -1.28 39.82 -7.18
N LEU A 280 -1.87 39.04 -6.26
CA LEU A 280 -1.13 38.20 -5.31
C LEU A 280 -0.34 37.08 -5.99
N PHE A 281 -0.77 36.63 -7.18
CA PHE A 281 -0.17 35.51 -7.90
C PHE A 281 0.05 35.76 -9.40
N LEU A 282 -0.48 36.86 -9.94
CA LEU A 282 -0.23 37.39 -11.28
C LEU A 282 0.34 38.81 -11.17
N PRO A 283 1.67 38.98 -11.08
CA PRO A 283 2.30 40.30 -10.88
C PRO A 283 1.89 41.35 -11.92
N GLU A 284 1.59 40.93 -13.15
CA GLU A 284 1.15 41.79 -14.25
C GLU A 284 -0.26 42.38 -14.06
N ALA A 285 -1.02 41.93 -13.06
CA ALA A 285 -2.26 42.57 -12.65
C ALA A 285 -2.02 43.83 -11.79
N ARG A 286 -0.83 43.99 -11.20
CA ARG A 286 -0.51 45.12 -10.31
C ARG A 286 -0.58 46.49 -11.02
N PRO A 287 -0.03 46.67 -12.24
CA PRO A 287 -0.17 47.91 -12.98
C PRO A 287 -1.64 48.31 -13.25
N VAL A 288 -2.54 47.33 -13.42
CA VAL A 288 -3.98 47.61 -13.58
C VAL A 288 -4.56 48.16 -12.28
N ALA A 289 -4.20 47.60 -11.13
CA ALA A 289 -4.62 48.12 -9.82
C ALA A 289 -4.13 49.57 -9.60
N ASP A 290 -2.91 49.89 -10.02
CA ASP A 290 -2.35 51.24 -9.92
C ASP A 290 -3.09 52.24 -10.83
N ARG A 291 -3.48 51.83 -12.06
CA ARG A 291 -4.34 52.64 -12.96
C ARG A 291 -5.73 52.88 -12.35
N LEU A 292 -6.33 51.85 -11.74
CA LEU A 292 -7.61 51.99 -11.01
C LEU A 292 -7.50 52.94 -9.81
N ASP A 293 -6.35 53.01 -9.15
CA ASP A 293 -6.09 53.98 -8.07
C ASP A 293 -6.09 55.43 -8.55
N VAL A 294 -5.63 55.68 -9.77
CA VAL A 294 -5.72 57.00 -10.41
C VAL A 294 -7.19 57.35 -10.67
N LEU A 295 -7.99 56.40 -11.18
CA LEU A 295 -9.41 56.60 -11.43
C LEU A 295 -10.22 56.86 -10.14
N LEU A 296 -9.87 56.19 -9.03
CA LEU A 296 -10.50 56.41 -7.72
C LEU A 296 -10.28 57.81 -7.13
N ARG A 297 -9.25 58.53 -7.59
CA ARG A 297 -8.91 59.89 -7.14
C ARG A 297 -9.55 61.00 -7.99
N LEU A 298 -10.30 60.64 -9.03
CA LEU A 298 -10.96 61.61 -9.90
C LEU A 298 -12.09 62.35 -9.15
N GLU A 299 -12.32 63.60 -9.54
CA GLU A 299 -13.39 64.45 -9.03
C GLU A 299 -14.40 64.73 -10.15
N PRO A 300 -15.45 63.88 -10.30
CA PRO A 300 -16.41 63.98 -11.40
C PRO A 300 -17.22 65.28 -11.38
N ASP A 301 -17.30 65.92 -10.22
CA ASP A 301 -18.00 67.19 -9.99
C ASP A 301 -17.15 68.43 -10.38
N SER A 302 -15.89 68.22 -10.76
CA SER A 302 -14.97 69.31 -11.13
C SER A 302 -15.14 69.72 -12.60
N SER A 303 -15.10 71.03 -12.86
CA SER A 303 -15.10 71.60 -14.23
C SER A 303 -13.95 71.13 -15.12
N SER A 304 -12.91 70.51 -14.56
CA SER A 304 -11.73 69.99 -15.27
C SER A 304 -11.76 68.48 -15.51
N PHE A 305 -12.86 67.80 -15.20
CA PHE A 305 -12.99 66.35 -15.36
C PHE A 305 -13.27 65.97 -16.82
N ASP A 306 -12.37 65.17 -17.39
CA ASP A 306 -12.50 64.62 -18.75
C ASP A 306 -13.25 63.27 -18.70
N SER A 307 -14.55 63.35 -18.95
CA SER A 307 -15.45 62.19 -18.92
C SER A 307 -15.12 61.16 -19.99
N ASP A 308 -14.74 61.59 -21.19
CA ASP A 308 -14.46 60.70 -22.31
C ASP A 308 -13.17 59.90 -22.06
N ARG A 309 -12.13 60.57 -21.58
CA ARG A 309 -10.87 59.92 -21.20
C ARG A 309 -11.04 58.96 -20.01
N ALA A 310 -11.85 59.32 -19.01
CA ALA A 310 -12.12 58.44 -17.88
C ALA A 310 -12.91 57.18 -18.30
N GLN A 311 -13.84 57.30 -19.24
CA GLN A 311 -14.60 56.17 -19.81
C GLN A 311 -13.69 55.25 -20.65
N GLU A 312 -12.79 55.81 -21.46
CA GLU A 312 -11.83 55.03 -22.25
C GLU A 312 -10.88 54.26 -21.33
N GLU A 313 -10.33 54.92 -20.31
CA GLU A 313 -9.37 54.34 -19.37
C GLU A 313 -9.97 53.18 -18.56
N ILE A 314 -11.23 53.29 -18.08
CA ILE A 314 -11.86 52.19 -17.33
C ILE A 314 -12.18 50.99 -18.22
N CYS A 315 -12.64 51.22 -19.46
CA CYS A 315 -12.86 50.15 -20.43
C CYS A 315 -11.56 49.43 -20.75
N ASP A 316 -10.50 50.18 -21.07
CA ASP A 316 -9.20 49.62 -21.41
C ASP A 316 -8.58 48.84 -20.24
N CYS A 317 -8.66 49.37 -19.02
CA CYS A 317 -8.19 48.67 -17.82
C CYS A 317 -8.90 47.34 -17.57
N VAL A 318 -10.25 47.35 -17.58
CA VAL A 318 -11.05 46.16 -17.25
C VAL A 318 -10.96 45.12 -18.36
N ASP A 319 -11.02 45.53 -19.63
CA ASP A 319 -11.00 44.60 -20.76
C ASP A 319 -9.62 43.97 -20.94
N ALA A 320 -8.54 44.75 -20.78
CA ALA A 320 -7.18 44.22 -20.78
C ALA A 320 -6.98 43.22 -19.64
N PHE A 321 -7.49 43.53 -18.45
CA PHE A 321 -7.41 42.62 -17.30
C PHE A 321 -8.20 41.32 -17.50
N ILE A 322 -9.46 41.40 -17.94
CA ILE A 322 -10.28 40.22 -18.25
C ILE A 322 -9.57 39.36 -19.29
N LYS A 323 -9.09 39.96 -20.39
CA LYS A 323 -8.38 39.24 -21.44
C LYS A 323 -7.11 38.56 -20.91
N TYR A 324 -6.34 39.25 -20.09
CA TYR A 324 -5.12 38.71 -19.48
C TYR A 324 -5.41 37.54 -18.53
N VAL A 325 -6.39 37.68 -17.63
CA VAL A 325 -6.79 36.61 -16.69
C VAL A 325 -7.30 35.39 -17.45
N ARG A 326 -8.16 35.57 -18.46
CA ARG A 326 -8.65 34.46 -19.29
C ARG A 326 -7.51 33.77 -20.04
N ASN A 327 -6.63 34.53 -20.69
CA ASN A 327 -5.48 33.97 -21.41
C ASN A 327 -4.57 33.13 -20.49
N THR A 328 -4.40 33.56 -19.24
CA THR A 328 -3.50 32.92 -18.28
C THR A 328 -4.15 31.74 -17.55
N CYS A 329 -5.44 31.82 -17.22
CA CYS A 329 -6.11 30.84 -16.36
C CYS A 329 -7.05 29.87 -17.09
N GLN A 330 -7.52 30.22 -18.30
CA GLN A 330 -8.63 29.54 -18.98
C GLN A 330 -8.22 28.96 -20.34
N THR A 331 -7.51 29.71 -21.19
CA THR A 331 -7.38 29.38 -22.62
C THR A 331 -6.79 28.00 -22.90
N GLU A 332 -5.67 27.62 -22.28
CA GLU A 332 -5.08 26.28 -22.46
C GLU A 332 -6.02 25.19 -21.95
N LEU A 333 -6.59 25.39 -20.75
CA LEU A 333 -7.50 24.43 -20.12
C LEU A 333 -8.75 24.18 -20.98
N PHE A 334 -9.35 25.23 -21.52
CA PHE A 334 -10.55 25.12 -22.34
C PHE A 334 -10.23 24.49 -23.69
N SER A 335 -9.06 24.76 -24.26
CA SER A 335 -8.59 24.08 -25.48
C SER A 335 -8.41 22.58 -25.26
N ASP A 336 -7.80 22.17 -24.15
CA ASP A 336 -7.64 20.76 -23.79
C ASP A 336 -9.01 20.08 -23.59
N LEU A 337 -9.95 20.75 -22.90
CA LEU A 337 -11.32 20.26 -22.70
C LEU A 337 -12.10 20.11 -24.01
N GLU A 338 -12.06 21.10 -24.91
CA GLU A 338 -12.72 20.99 -26.21
C GLU A 338 -12.15 19.84 -27.05
N GLY A 339 -10.83 19.59 -26.96
CA GLY A 339 -10.21 18.41 -27.57
C GLY A 339 -10.77 17.09 -27.03
N ILE A 340 -10.96 16.98 -25.71
CA ILE A 340 -11.57 15.81 -25.05
C ILE A 340 -13.03 15.66 -25.46
N LEU A 341 -13.83 16.73 -25.41
CA LEU A 341 -15.26 16.69 -25.75
C LEU A 341 -15.48 16.30 -27.22
N LYS A 342 -14.61 16.77 -28.12
CA LYS A 342 -14.62 16.39 -29.53
C LYS A 342 -14.30 14.91 -29.71
N ALA A 343 -13.18 14.44 -29.16
CA ALA A 343 -12.79 13.02 -29.25
C ALA A 343 -13.88 12.09 -28.70
N TYR A 344 -14.50 12.46 -27.58
CA TYR A 344 -15.61 11.71 -27.01
C TYR A 344 -16.85 11.70 -27.90
N GLY A 345 -17.16 12.84 -28.54
CA GLY A 345 -18.26 12.97 -29.51
C GLY A 345 -18.05 12.16 -30.78
N ASP A 346 -16.79 12.00 -31.21
CA ASP A 346 -16.36 11.20 -32.36
C ASP A 346 -16.24 9.69 -32.02
N ASP A 347 -16.67 9.27 -30.83
CA ASP A 347 -16.55 7.90 -30.28
C ASP A 347 -15.09 7.37 -30.24
N ALA A 348 -14.09 8.26 -30.22
CA ALA A 348 -12.67 7.92 -30.10
C ALA A 348 -12.29 7.70 -28.62
N PHE A 349 -12.82 6.65 -28.00
CA PHE A 349 -12.73 6.44 -26.54
C PHE A 349 -11.31 6.26 -26.00
N GLU A 350 -10.42 5.62 -26.77
CA GLU A 350 -9.01 5.48 -26.40
C GLU A 350 -8.31 6.84 -26.33
N ASP A 351 -8.36 7.63 -27.41
CA ASP A 351 -7.79 8.99 -27.46
C ASP A 351 -8.43 9.90 -26.41
N THR A 352 -9.74 9.74 -26.17
CA THR A 352 -10.43 10.48 -25.10
C THR A 352 -9.83 10.17 -23.73
N PHE A 353 -9.62 8.89 -23.42
CA PHE A 353 -9.05 8.47 -22.14
C PHE A 353 -7.61 8.96 -21.95
N ASP A 354 -6.78 8.90 -22.98
CA ASP A 354 -5.40 9.39 -22.95
C ASP A 354 -5.34 10.90 -22.71
N ARG A 355 -6.18 11.68 -23.42
CA ARG A 355 -6.30 13.13 -23.21
C ARG A 355 -6.78 13.48 -21.82
N ILE A 356 -7.78 12.75 -21.30
CA ILE A 356 -8.28 12.91 -19.93
C ILE A 356 -7.15 12.65 -18.92
N SER A 357 -6.42 11.54 -19.07
CA SER A 357 -5.32 11.17 -18.18
C SER A 357 -4.21 12.22 -18.19
N LEU A 358 -3.85 12.74 -19.37
CA LEU A 358 -2.90 13.84 -19.51
C LEU A 358 -3.39 15.11 -18.83
N LEU A 359 -4.65 15.53 -19.07
CA LEU A 359 -5.20 16.74 -18.48
C LEU A 359 -5.27 16.63 -16.96
N ARG A 360 -5.75 15.51 -16.40
CA ARG A 360 -5.78 15.29 -14.94
C ARG A 360 -4.39 15.43 -14.30
N ARG A 361 -3.33 14.92 -14.94
CA ARG A 361 -1.95 15.13 -14.50
C ARG A 361 -1.54 16.60 -14.54
N LYS A 362 -1.90 17.35 -15.59
CA LYS A 362 -1.67 18.80 -15.67
C LYS A 362 -2.42 19.56 -14.57
N LEU A 363 -3.70 19.24 -14.32
CA LEU A 363 -4.52 19.85 -13.27
C LEU A 363 -3.85 19.72 -11.92
N ARG A 364 -3.31 18.53 -11.61
CA ARG A 364 -2.62 18.29 -10.34
C ARG A 364 -1.37 19.13 -10.16
N LYS A 365 -0.51 19.22 -11.19
CA LYS A 365 0.65 20.13 -11.18
C LYS A 365 0.23 21.60 -11.03
N SER A 366 -0.95 21.97 -11.51
CA SER A 366 -1.52 23.32 -11.38
C SER A 366 -1.95 23.64 -9.94
N LEU A 367 -2.36 22.64 -9.14
CA LEU A 367 -2.75 22.82 -7.73
C LEU A 367 -1.58 23.26 -6.83
N GLU A 368 -0.33 22.98 -7.23
CA GLU A 368 0.88 23.34 -6.48
C GLU A 368 1.24 24.82 -6.58
N LYS A 369 0.69 25.54 -7.57
CA LYS A 369 0.95 26.97 -7.78
C LYS A 369 -0.03 27.81 -6.95
N PRO A 370 0.36 28.99 -6.45
CA PRO A 370 -0.58 29.94 -5.86
C PRO A 370 -1.64 30.37 -6.89
N THR A 371 -2.91 30.43 -6.49
CA THR A 371 -4.04 30.77 -7.38
C THR A 371 -5.10 31.60 -6.65
N PHE A 372 -6.13 32.07 -7.37
CA PHE A 372 -7.33 32.61 -6.71
C PHE A 372 -8.01 31.52 -5.86
N PRO A 373 -8.67 31.87 -4.75
CA PRO A 373 -9.11 30.92 -3.72
C PRO A 373 -10.04 29.82 -4.25
N GLU A 374 -10.96 30.16 -5.17
CA GLU A 374 -11.95 29.23 -5.71
C GLU A 374 -11.37 28.25 -6.74
N LYS A 375 -10.22 28.56 -7.35
CA LYS A 375 -9.68 27.75 -8.46
C LYS A 375 -9.45 26.32 -8.03
N ARG A 376 -8.84 26.08 -6.87
CA ARG A 376 -8.56 24.71 -6.40
C ARG A 376 -9.85 23.90 -6.27
N LEU A 377 -10.92 24.48 -5.71
CA LEU A 377 -12.23 23.83 -5.62
C LEU A 377 -12.78 23.48 -7.00
N LEU A 378 -12.75 24.42 -7.94
CA LEU A 378 -13.21 24.20 -9.32
C LEU A 378 -12.40 23.11 -10.03
N LEU A 379 -11.08 23.09 -9.86
CA LEU A 379 -10.23 22.06 -10.47
C LEU A 379 -10.48 20.67 -9.86
N PHE A 380 -10.75 20.55 -8.56
CA PHE A 380 -11.18 19.28 -7.94
C PHE A 380 -12.52 18.80 -8.50
N GLN A 381 -13.47 19.71 -8.73
CA GLN A 381 -14.75 19.39 -9.37
C GLN A 381 -14.54 18.90 -10.81
N LEU A 382 -13.70 19.58 -11.59
CA LEU A 382 -13.36 19.17 -12.95
C LEU A 382 -12.67 17.80 -12.97
N ASP A 383 -11.69 17.57 -12.09
CA ASP A 383 -11.00 16.28 -12.00
C ASP A 383 -11.99 15.14 -11.74
N GLY A 384 -12.99 15.34 -10.88
CA GLY A 384 -14.07 14.37 -10.66
C GLY A 384 -14.94 14.12 -11.90
N LEU A 385 -15.24 15.16 -12.70
CA LEU A 385 -15.98 15.03 -13.96
C LEU A 385 -15.17 14.29 -15.03
N LEU A 386 -13.89 14.60 -15.13
CA LEU A 386 -12.96 13.97 -16.06
C LEU A 386 -12.72 12.50 -15.71
N GLU A 387 -12.57 12.17 -14.43
CA GLU A 387 -12.47 10.79 -13.95
C GLU A 387 -13.75 9.99 -14.28
N GLU A 388 -14.93 10.58 -14.12
CA GLU A 388 -16.22 9.96 -14.47
C GLU A 388 -16.34 9.72 -15.98
N MET A 389 -15.94 10.69 -16.81
CA MET A 389 -15.90 10.51 -18.27
C MET A 389 -14.88 9.43 -18.66
N GLY A 390 -13.69 9.45 -18.08
CA GLY A 390 -12.63 8.46 -18.32
C GLY A 390 -13.11 7.04 -17.98
N TYR A 391 -13.76 6.87 -16.84
CA TYR A 391 -14.38 5.60 -16.47
C TYR A 391 -15.36 5.08 -17.53
N LEU A 392 -16.25 5.94 -18.05
CA LEU A 392 -17.20 5.57 -19.10
C LEU A 392 -16.50 5.16 -20.40
N THR A 393 -15.45 5.88 -20.81
CA THR A 393 -14.67 5.57 -22.03
C THR A 393 -14.00 4.20 -21.93
N ILE A 394 -13.39 3.88 -20.79
CA ILE A 394 -12.77 2.59 -20.52
C ILE A 394 -13.81 1.47 -20.53
N ARG A 395 -14.98 1.66 -19.90
CA ARG A 395 -16.03 0.62 -19.85
C ARG A 395 -16.60 0.31 -21.23
N ARG A 396 -16.75 1.32 -22.09
CA ARG A 396 -17.12 1.12 -23.49
C ARG A 396 -16.05 0.32 -24.24
N THR A 397 -14.77 0.64 -24.02
CA THR A 397 -13.63 -0.12 -24.59
C THR A 397 -13.64 -1.59 -24.14
N ALA A 398 -13.87 -1.85 -22.86
CA ALA A 398 -14.01 -3.21 -22.35
C ALA A 398 -15.20 -3.96 -22.98
N GLY A 399 -16.33 -3.28 -23.20
CA GLY A 399 -17.48 -3.83 -23.92
C GLY A 399 -17.19 -4.16 -25.39
N GLU A 400 -16.20 -3.51 -26.02
CA GLU A 400 -15.74 -3.90 -27.37
C GLU A 400 -14.97 -5.21 -27.36
N PHE A 401 -14.19 -5.51 -26.30
CA PHE A 401 -13.49 -6.79 -26.18
C PHE A 401 -14.43 -7.99 -26.12
N GLU A 402 -15.58 -7.83 -25.47
CA GLU A 402 -16.62 -8.87 -25.43
C GLU A 402 -17.18 -9.17 -26.83
N GLN A 403 -17.18 -8.19 -27.75
CA GLN A 403 -17.76 -8.33 -29.09
C GLN A 403 -16.74 -8.74 -30.16
N LYS A 404 -15.54 -8.14 -30.13
CA LYS A 404 -14.52 -8.26 -31.17
C LYS A 404 -13.36 -9.20 -30.78
N GLY A 405 -13.30 -9.62 -29.52
CA GLY A 405 -12.17 -10.34 -28.94
C GLY A 405 -11.21 -9.41 -28.19
N ILE A 406 -10.42 -9.98 -27.27
CA ILE A 406 -9.53 -9.23 -26.39
C ILE A 406 -8.28 -8.78 -27.16
N ASP A 407 -8.08 -7.47 -27.26
CA ASP A 407 -6.78 -6.88 -27.60
C ASP A 407 -5.94 -6.78 -26.32
N PHE A 408 -5.00 -7.72 -26.18
CA PHE A 408 -4.15 -7.80 -25.00
C PHE A 408 -3.18 -6.62 -24.89
N SER A 409 -2.72 -6.04 -26.01
CA SER A 409 -1.83 -4.88 -26.00
C SER A 409 -2.56 -3.65 -25.47
N LEU A 410 -3.78 -3.40 -25.94
CA LEU A 410 -4.64 -2.36 -25.42
C LEU A 410 -5.00 -2.60 -23.95
N CYS A 411 -5.30 -3.84 -23.56
CA CYS A 411 -5.58 -4.21 -22.17
C CYS A 411 -4.41 -3.85 -21.22
N ARG A 412 -3.17 -4.20 -21.58
CA ARG A 412 -1.95 -3.86 -20.82
C ARG A 412 -1.79 -2.34 -20.68
N ARG A 413 -1.96 -1.59 -21.78
CA ARG A 413 -1.87 -0.12 -21.77
C ARG A 413 -2.93 0.51 -20.87
N MET A 414 -4.17 0.01 -20.90
CA MET A 414 -5.25 0.52 -20.04
C MET A 414 -4.97 0.28 -18.56
N ILE A 415 -4.43 -0.90 -18.19
CA ILE A 415 -3.99 -1.17 -16.80
C ILE A 415 -2.91 -0.16 -16.39
N TYR A 416 -1.89 0.03 -17.24
CA TYR A 416 -0.80 0.95 -16.96
C TYR A 416 -1.28 2.40 -16.76
N ALA A 417 -2.10 2.91 -17.69
CA ALA A 417 -2.61 4.27 -17.61
C ALA A 417 -3.52 4.49 -16.38
N CYS A 418 -4.37 3.51 -16.01
CA CYS A 418 -5.14 3.58 -14.76
C CYS A 418 -4.21 3.62 -13.53
N VAL A 419 -3.12 2.85 -13.52
CA VAL A 419 -2.14 2.87 -12.42
C VAL A 419 -1.44 4.21 -12.32
N GLU A 420 -1.10 4.86 -13.44
CA GLU A 420 -0.55 6.21 -13.44
C GLU A 420 -1.53 7.23 -12.84
N ASN A 421 -2.83 7.11 -13.19
CA ASN A 421 -3.89 7.98 -12.69
C ASN A 421 -4.11 7.86 -11.18
N LEU A 422 -3.82 6.71 -10.54
CA LEU A 422 -3.95 6.53 -9.08
C LEU A 422 -3.22 7.60 -8.28
N THR A 423 -2.13 8.14 -8.81
CA THR A 423 -1.43 9.25 -8.18
C THR A 423 -2.41 10.41 -8.06
N SER A 424 -3.00 10.89 -9.16
CA SER A 424 -4.01 11.95 -9.20
C SER A 424 -5.23 11.66 -8.32
N ASP A 425 -5.60 10.39 -8.16
CA ASP A 425 -6.73 9.97 -7.33
C ASP A 425 -6.46 10.10 -5.82
N GLY A 426 -5.22 10.38 -5.42
CA GLY A 426 -4.79 10.34 -4.03
C GLY A 426 -4.54 8.91 -3.51
N LEU A 427 -4.43 7.94 -4.42
CA LEU A 427 -4.23 6.52 -4.17
C LEU A 427 -2.86 6.02 -4.66
N HIS A 428 -1.88 6.92 -4.71
CA HIS A 428 -0.52 6.61 -5.15
C HIS A 428 0.01 5.29 -4.55
N SER A 429 0.61 4.47 -5.42
CA SER A 429 1.29 3.23 -5.07
C SER A 429 2.46 2.96 -6.01
N ARG A 430 3.69 3.15 -5.51
CA ARG A 430 4.89 2.75 -6.26
C ARG A 430 4.89 1.25 -6.59
N GLN A 431 4.37 0.41 -5.68
CA GLN A 431 4.31 -1.03 -5.90
C GLN A 431 3.46 -1.41 -7.13
N LEU A 432 2.29 -0.80 -7.31
CA LEU A 432 1.48 -1.04 -8.50
C LEU A 432 2.14 -0.47 -9.76
N HIS A 433 2.77 0.69 -9.64
CA HIS A 433 3.49 1.31 -10.75
C HIS A 433 4.61 0.41 -11.28
N ASP A 434 5.44 -0.14 -10.39
CA ASP A 434 6.49 -1.10 -10.79
C ASP A 434 5.91 -2.34 -11.45
N LEU A 435 4.82 -2.92 -10.93
CA LEU A 435 4.18 -4.08 -11.54
C LEU A 435 3.56 -3.75 -12.91
N ALA A 436 2.99 -2.56 -13.07
CA ALA A 436 2.42 -2.12 -14.33
C ALA A 436 3.50 -1.87 -15.39
N LEU A 437 4.67 -1.36 -15.00
CA LEU A 437 5.83 -1.26 -15.89
C LEU A 437 6.31 -2.66 -16.35
N MET A 438 6.41 -3.63 -15.44
CA MET A 438 6.71 -5.02 -15.81
C MET A 438 5.66 -5.60 -16.77
N LEU A 439 4.39 -5.26 -16.55
CA LEU A 439 3.30 -5.66 -17.44
C LEU A 439 3.45 -5.03 -18.83
N MET A 440 4.14 -3.91 -19.00
CA MET A 440 4.36 -3.25 -20.30
C MET A 440 5.60 -3.74 -21.05
N ASP A 441 6.46 -4.53 -20.42
CA ASP A 441 7.68 -5.04 -21.04
C ASP A 441 7.37 -6.09 -22.13
N PRO A 442 7.76 -5.86 -23.40
CA PRO A 442 7.51 -6.80 -24.49
C PRO A 442 8.34 -8.10 -24.39
N SER A 443 9.42 -8.13 -23.61
CA SER A 443 10.30 -9.31 -23.50
C SER A 443 9.73 -10.42 -22.61
N LYS A 444 8.61 -10.16 -21.90
CA LYS A 444 8.06 -11.07 -20.90
C LYS A 444 7.25 -12.19 -21.53
N THR A 445 7.42 -13.41 -21.02
CA THR A 445 6.62 -14.57 -21.45
C THR A 445 5.18 -14.49 -20.91
N PHE A 446 4.24 -15.27 -21.46
CA PHE A 446 2.86 -15.30 -20.93
C PHE A 446 2.82 -15.81 -19.49
N ALA A 447 3.69 -16.76 -19.13
CA ALA A 447 3.77 -17.26 -17.76
C ALA A 447 4.29 -16.20 -16.77
N GLU A 448 5.29 -15.40 -17.17
CA GLU A 448 5.78 -14.24 -16.39
C GLU A 448 4.69 -13.17 -16.26
N LEU A 449 4.02 -12.82 -17.35
CA LEU A 449 2.92 -11.86 -17.34
C LEU A 449 1.77 -12.34 -16.45
N LYS A 450 1.48 -13.64 -16.40
CA LYS A 450 0.49 -14.22 -15.48
C LYS A 450 0.88 -13.99 -14.02
N ASN A 451 2.15 -14.13 -13.66
CA ASN A 451 2.64 -13.80 -12.31
C ASN A 451 2.44 -12.31 -11.98
N VAL A 452 2.78 -11.42 -12.92
CA VAL A 452 2.63 -9.96 -12.76
C VAL A 452 1.16 -9.56 -12.60
N VAL A 453 0.28 -10.01 -13.50
CA VAL A 453 -1.18 -9.76 -13.47
C VAL A 453 -1.78 -10.26 -12.15
N THR A 454 -1.39 -11.47 -11.71
CA THR A 454 -1.82 -12.01 -10.41
C THR A 454 -1.39 -11.10 -9.25
N GLN A 455 -0.18 -10.54 -9.31
CA GLN A 455 0.32 -9.65 -8.27
C GLN A 455 -0.31 -8.24 -8.31
N ILE A 456 -0.69 -7.75 -9.49
CA ILE A 456 -1.48 -6.51 -9.64
C ILE A 456 -2.86 -6.70 -9.00
N ALA A 457 -3.55 -7.81 -9.29
CA ALA A 457 -4.84 -8.15 -8.67
C ALA A 457 -4.73 -8.19 -7.13
N ARG A 458 -3.64 -8.74 -6.61
CA ARG A 458 -3.36 -8.77 -5.16
C ARG A 458 -3.15 -7.38 -4.58
N SER A 459 -2.39 -6.53 -5.28
CA SER A 459 -2.05 -5.18 -4.80
C SER A 459 -3.25 -4.23 -4.83
N TYR A 460 -4.21 -4.45 -5.74
CA TYR A 460 -5.51 -3.77 -5.76
C TYR A 460 -6.24 -3.92 -4.42
N HIS A 461 -6.39 -5.16 -3.90
CA HIS A 461 -7.14 -5.40 -2.67
C HIS A 461 -6.50 -4.69 -1.46
N ASN A 462 -5.17 -4.59 -1.44
CA ASN A 462 -4.45 -3.88 -0.38
C ASN A 462 -4.75 -2.38 -0.37
N LEU A 463 -4.88 -1.74 -1.54
CA LEU A 463 -5.27 -0.32 -1.63
C LEU A 463 -6.72 -0.11 -1.18
N VAL A 464 -7.62 -1.01 -1.59
CA VAL A 464 -9.03 -0.98 -1.17
C VAL A 464 -9.13 -1.05 0.37
N GLN A 465 -8.41 -1.98 1.00
CA GLN A 465 -8.36 -2.09 2.47
C GLN A 465 -7.73 -0.86 3.14
N ARG A 466 -6.67 -0.26 2.55
CA ARG A 466 -6.08 0.98 3.06
C ARG A 466 -7.11 2.11 3.21
N VAL A 467 -8.06 2.19 2.28
CA VAL A 467 -9.14 3.19 2.29
C VAL A 467 -10.24 2.82 3.30
N ILE A 468 -10.69 1.56 3.29
CA ILE A 468 -11.89 1.12 4.01
C ILE A 468 -11.65 0.89 5.50
N SER A 469 -10.53 0.24 5.87
CA SER A 469 -10.31 -0.19 7.25
C SER A 469 -10.41 0.94 8.30
N PRO A 470 -9.99 2.19 8.02
CA PRO A 470 -10.29 3.33 8.90
C PRO A 470 -11.78 3.53 9.20
N PHE A 471 -12.65 3.48 8.20
CA PHE A 471 -14.09 3.65 8.40
C PHE A 471 -14.70 2.47 9.16
N GLU A 472 -14.27 1.23 8.87
CA GLU A 472 -14.70 0.02 9.59
C GLU A 472 -14.35 0.10 11.08
N LYS A 473 -13.12 0.49 11.41
CA LYS A 473 -12.66 0.60 12.81
C LYS A 473 -13.28 1.79 13.54
N MET A 474 -13.59 2.87 12.82
CA MET A 474 -14.27 4.05 13.35
C MET A 474 -15.80 3.91 13.40
N ARG A 475 -16.39 2.76 13.02
CA ARG A 475 -17.86 2.57 13.00
C ARG A 475 -18.56 3.05 14.29
N PRO A 476 -18.08 2.72 15.50
CA PRO A 476 -18.70 3.19 16.74
C PRO A 476 -18.70 4.72 16.86
N GLN A 477 -17.61 5.38 16.45
CA GLN A 477 -17.45 6.84 16.50
C GLN A 477 -18.26 7.56 15.42
N ILE A 478 -18.39 6.96 14.23
CA ILE A 478 -19.20 7.50 13.11
C ILE A 478 -20.70 7.46 13.47
N GLY A 479 -21.11 6.48 14.29
CA GLY A 479 -22.50 6.30 14.73
C GLY A 479 -23.39 5.60 13.69
N MET A 480 -22.81 4.75 12.84
CA MET A 480 -23.52 3.97 11.83
C MET A 480 -23.73 2.51 12.25
N ASN A 481 -24.87 1.94 11.88
CA ASN A 481 -25.06 0.49 11.93
C ASN A 481 -24.27 -0.22 10.81
N GLU A 482 -24.23 -1.55 10.83
CA GLU A 482 -23.42 -2.33 9.87
C GLU A 482 -23.90 -2.20 8.42
N GLU A 483 -25.21 -2.08 8.21
CA GLU A 483 -25.81 -1.94 6.88
C GLU A 483 -25.54 -0.56 6.30
N GLU A 484 -25.77 0.50 7.09
CA GLU A 484 -25.43 1.88 6.75
C GLU A 484 -23.95 2.01 6.39
N LEU A 485 -23.05 1.46 7.20
CA LEU A 485 -21.62 1.53 6.90
C LEU A 485 -21.28 0.76 5.62
N ARG A 486 -21.86 -0.43 5.41
CA ARG A 486 -21.61 -1.23 4.20
C ARG A 486 -22.04 -0.49 2.94
N GLU A 487 -23.19 0.17 2.96
CA GLU A 487 -23.68 0.99 1.86
C GLU A 487 -22.78 2.21 1.63
N ALA A 488 -22.38 2.91 2.69
CA ALA A 488 -21.47 4.06 2.61
C ALA A 488 -20.13 3.66 1.97
N LEU A 489 -19.55 2.54 2.42
CA LEU A 489 -18.31 2.00 1.89
C LEU A 489 -18.43 1.57 0.43
N ALA A 490 -19.57 0.99 0.03
CA ALA A 490 -19.82 0.67 -1.37
C ALA A 490 -19.83 1.93 -2.24
N ASN A 491 -20.42 3.02 -1.77
CA ASN A 491 -20.44 4.31 -2.47
C ASN A 491 -19.06 4.97 -2.55
N ILE A 492 -18.27 4.91 -1.47
CA ILE A 492 -16.87 5.36 -1.48
C ILE A 492 -16.05 4.54 -2.48
N GLN A 493 -16.23 3.21 -2.51
CA GLN A 493 -15.52 2.34 -3.45
C GLN A 493 -15.87 2.61 -4.90
N ARG A 494 -17.13 2.91 -5.21
CA ARG A 494 -17.58 3.32 -6.55
C ARG A 494 -16.89 4.59 -7.04
N CYS A 495 -16.41 5.44 -6.14
CA CYS A 495 -15.65 6.63 -6.51
C CYS A 495 -14.21 6.34 -6.94
N MET A 496 -13.68 5.13 -6.71
CA MET A 496 -12.31 4.72 -7.06
C MET A 496 -12.23 4.19 -8.51
N HIS A 497 -12.59 5.02 -9.48
CA HIS A 497 -12.81 4.62 -10.88
C HIS A 497 -11.62 3.95 -11.57
N ASP A 498 -10.44 4.55 -11.52
CA ASP A 498 -9.22 3.96 -12.11
C ASP A 498 -8.83 2.67 -11.38
N LEU A 499 -8.93 2.63 -10.04
CA LEU A 499 -8.67 1.44 -9.24
C LEU A 499 -9.63 0.28 -9.59
N ASN A 500 -10.93 0.56 -9.73
CA ASN A 500 -11.94 -0.41 -10.15
C ASN A 500 -11.74 -0.88 -11.61
N SER A 501 -11.18 -0.01 -12.45
CA SER A 501 -10.83 -0.34 -13.83
C SER A 501 -9.62 -1.28 -13.89
N ILE A 502 -8.60 -1.05 -13.03
CA ILE A 502 -7.47 -1.98 -12.88
C ILE A 502 -7.97 -3.39 -12.57
N ALA A 503 -8.87 -3.56 -11.58
CA ALA A 503 -9.40 -4.87 -11.24
C ALA A 503 -10.07 -5.56 -12.44
N ALA A 504 -10.97 -4.86 -13.13
CA ALA A 504 -11.69 -5.42 -14.26
C ALA A 504 -10.78 -5.78 -15.45
N PHE A 505 -9.81 -4.93 -15.80
CA PHE A 505 -8.88 -5.24 -16.88
C PHE A 505 -7.88 -6.33 -16.48
N THR A 506 -7.53 -6.43 -15.20
CA THR A 506 -6.71 -7.54 -14.69
C THR A 506 -7.44 -8.88 -14.79
N ASP A 507 -8.77 -8.90 -14.59
CA ASP A 507 -9.59 -10.10 -14.82
C ASP A 507 -9.63 -10.47 -16.31
N ILE A 508 -9.82 -9.49 -17.20
CA ILE A 508 -9.78 -9.69 -18.66
C ILE A 508 -8.40 -10.23 -19.09
N ALA A 509 -7.32 -9.62 -18.59
CA ALA A 509 -5.95 -10.04 -18.85
C ALA A 509 -5.70 -11.46 -18.33
N SER A 510 -6.17 -11.79 -17.13
CA SER A 510 -6.06 -13.14 -16.56
C SER A 510 -6.76 -14.16 -17.43
N SER A 511 -7.99 -13.89 -17.86
CA SER A 511 -8.76 -14.76 -18.76
C SER A 511 -8.10 -14.93 -20.13
N TYR A 512 -7.47 -13.88 -20.68
CA TYR A 512 -6.70 -13.97 -21.92
C TYR A 512 -5.48 -14.88 -21.78
N LEU A 513 -4.80 -14.84 -20.63
CA LEU A 513 -3.60 -15.63 -20.34
C LEU A 513 -3.92 -17.08 -19.95
N GLU A 514 -5.17 -17.39 -19.57
CA GLU A 514 -5.59 -18.76 -19.30
C GLU A 514 -5.48 -19.64 -20.57
N GLY A 515 -4.85 -20.80 -20.44
CA GLY A 515 -4.65 -21.74 -21.55
C GLY A 515 -3.63 -21.27 -22.60
N LYS A 516 -2.99 -20.10 -22.43
CA LYS A 516 -1.82 -19.72 -23.21
C LYS A 516 -0.62 -20.49 -22.67
N HIS A 517 -0.06 -21.33 -23.52
CA HIS A 517 1.25 -21.90 -23.26
C HIS A 517 2.29 -20.95 -23.83
N ASP A 518 3.37 -20.74 -23.09
CA ASP A 518 4.57 -20.16 -23.65
C ASP A 518 4.98 -21.05 -24.81
N LYS A 519 4.90 -20.52 -26.05
CA LYS A 519 5.79 -21.05 -27.07
C LYS A 519 7.17 -20.70 -26.55
N LYS A 520 8.03 -21.71 -26.35
CA LYS A 520 9.47 -21.46 -26.40
C LYS A 520 9.73 -20.83 -27.77
N SER A 521 9.72 -19.50 -27.86
CA SER A 521 10.39 -18.85 -28.95
C SER A 521 11.87 -19.10 -28.66
N GLU A 522 12.45 -20.04 -29.41
CA GLU A 522 13.91 -20.11 -29.60
C GLU A 522 14.44 -18.90 -30.39
N GLU A 523 13.60 -17.89 -30.63
CA GLU A 523 13.91 -16.72 -31.43
C GLU A 523 13.75 -15.45 -30.57
N GLU A 524 14.76 -14.59 -30.66
CA GLU A 524 14.99 -13.34 -29.92
C GLU A 524 15.69 -13.44 -28.56
N MET A 525 16.71 -14.30 -28.44
CA MET A 525 17.88 -13.93 -27.62
C MET A 525 18.59 -12.75 -28.31
N THR A 526 18.31 -11.53 -27.85
CA THR A 526 19.14 -10.37 -28.18
C THR A 526 20.58 -10.66 -27.72
N SER A 527 21.53 -10.53 -28.63
CA SER A 527 22.95 -10.88 -28.46
C SER A 527 23.75 -9.84 -27.64
N GLY A 528 23.09 -9.17 -26.69
CA GLY A 528 23.71 -8.18 -25.81
C GLY A 528 24.08 -8.80 -24.46
N PRO A 529 24.98 -8.16 -23.68
CA PRO A 529 25.24 -8.59 -22.32
C PRO A 529 23.96 -8.48 -21.48
N LEU A 530 23.68 -9.50 -20.66
CA LEU A 530 22.48 -9.57 -19.82
C LEU A 530 22.45 -8.50 -18.71
N TRP A 531 23.57 -7.83 -18.48
CA TRP A 531 23.79 -6.80 -17.47
C TRP A 531 25.01 -5.94 -17.84
N GLU A 532 25.15 -4.76 -17.24
CA GLU A 532 26.28 -3.84 -17.36
C GLU A 532 26.83 -3.47 -15.97
N ASP A 533 28.11 -3.06 -15.86
CA ASP A 533 28.70 -2.65 -14.56
C ASP A 533 27.90 -1.54 -13.85
N SER A 534 27.24 -0.65 -14.61
CA SER A 534 26.35 0.39 -14.08
C SER A 534 25.05 -0.13 -13.47
N ASP A 535 24.69 -1.39 -13.72
CA ASP A 535 23.54 -2.05 -13.09
C ASP A 535 23.86 -2.49 -11.65
N VAL A 536 25.11 -2.41 -11.17
CA VAL A 536 25.41 -2.60 -9.74
C VAL A 536 25.20 -1.28 -9.01
N ILE A 537 24.12 -1.21 -8.24
CA ILE A 537 23.74 0.01 -7.51
C ILE A 537 24.28 0.00 -6.08
N HIS A 538 24.86 1.13 -5.66
CA HIS A 538 25.29 1.39 -4.28
C HIS A 538 24.25 2.23 -3.55
N LEU A 539 23.89 1.85 -2.32
CA LEU A 539 22.84 2.47 -1.52
C LEU A 539 23.17 3.90 -1.06
N SER A 540 24.46 4.24 -1.02
CA SER A 540 25.05 5.54 -0.71
C SER A 540 24.99 6.54 -1.88
N HIS A 541 24.81 6.07 -3.12
CA HIS A 541 24.92 6.88 -4.32
C HIS A 541 23.58 7.57 -4.68
N ALA A 542 23.25 8.63 -3.93
CA ALA A 542 21.95 9.31 -4.01
C ALA A 542 21.55 9.79 -5.43
N ASP A 543 22.49 10.34 -6.21
CA ASP A 543 22.19 10.82 -7.57
C ASP A 543 21.88 9.67 -8.54
N ALA A 544 22.59 8.55 -8.42
CA ALA A 544 22.32 7.35 -9.22
C ALA A 544 20.95 6.75 -8.86
N ILE A 545 20.64 6.65 -7.56
CA ILE A 545 19.34 6.19 -7.07
C ILE A 545 18.22 7.12 -7.53
N LYS A 546 18.41 8.44 -7.44
CA LYS A 546 17.43 9.42 -7.92
C LYS A 546 17.19 9.26 -9.42
N GLY A 547 18.25 9.13 -10.22
CA GLY A 547 18.16 8.86 -11.65
C GLY A 547 17.40 7.56 -11.97
N LEU A 548 17.57 6.52 -11.16
CA LEU A 548 16.86 5.25 -11.29
C LEU A 548 15.37 5.32 -10.90
N VAL A 549 15.02 6.08 -9.86
CA VAL A 549 13.65 6.15 -9.35
C VAL A 549 12.79 7.16 -10.11
N GLU A 550 13.37 8.31 -10.49
CA GLU A 550 12.69 9.42 -11.18
C GLU A 550 12.89 9.41 -12.70
N GLY A 551 13.90 8.70 -13.23
CA GLY A 551 14.27 8.77 -14.63
C GLY A 551 13.20 8.21 -15.57
N GLU A 552 12.67 9.07 -16.45
CA GLU A 552 11.75 8.70 -17.54
C GLU A 552 12.44 7.85 -18.64
N GLN A 553 13.79 7.84 -18.67
CA GLN A 553 14.60 7.24 -19.74
C GLN A 553 15.17 5.83 -19.44
N ASN A 554 15.08 5.33 -18.20
CA ASN A 554 15.57 3.99 -17.89
C ASN A 554 14.44 2.96 -18.04
N ALA A 555 14.45 2.27 -19.18
CA ALA A 555 13.50 1.21 -19.56
C ALA A 555 13.47 -0.01 -18.62
N ARG A 556 14.28 -0.05 -17.55
CA ARG A 556 14.47 -1.24 -16.71
C ARG A 556 13.78 -1.09 -15.36
N ASN A 557 12.94 -2.06 -15.03
CA ASN A 557 12.14 -2.08 -13.81
C ASN A 557 13.00 -2.44 -12.57
N LEU A 558 13.00 -1.59 -11.55
CA LEU A 558 13.80 -1.80 -10.33
C LEU A 558 13.46 -3.09 -9.59
N ARG A 559 12.18 -3.43 -9.51
CA ARG A 559 11.72 -4.62 -8.80
C ARG A 559 12.14 -5.89 -9.52
N GLU A 560 12.14 -5.86 -10.85
CA GLU A 560 12.65 -6.95 -11.65
C GLU A 560 14.16 -7.10 -11.51
N MET A 561 14.91 -6.00 -11.68
CA MET A 561 16.37 -6.01 -11.63
C MET A 561 16.91 -6.45 -10.26
N TYR A 562 16.39 -5.87 -9.18
CA TYR A 562 16.98 -6.01 -7.84
C TYR A 562 16.16 -6.88 -6.89
N GLY A 563 15.07 -7.47 -7.39
CA GLY A 563 14.09 -8.16 -6.56
C GLY A 563 13.38 -7.21 -5.59
N SER A 564 12.38 -7.73 -4.87
CA SER A 564 11.56 -6.97 -3.94
C SER A 564 12.35 -6.36 -2.78
N LYS A 565 13.30 -7.10 -2.19
CA LYS A 565 14.15 -6.61 -1.11
C LYS A 565 15.13 -5.53 -1.59
N GLY A 566 15.80 -5.77 -2.72
CA GLY A 566 16.78 -4.84 -3.27
C GLY A 566 16.12 -3.53 -3.73
N SER A 567 15.02 -3.60 -4.47
CA SER A 567 14.24 -2.41 -4.82
C SER A 567 13.73 -1.66 -3.58
N GLY A 568 13.36 -2.40 -2.52
CA GLY A 568 12.96 -1.83 -1.24
C GLY A 568 14.06 -0.99 -0.60
N LEU A 569 15.32 -1.47 -0.61
CA LEU A 569 16.47 -0.73 -0.12
C LEU A 569 16.81 0.50 -0.97
N VAL A 570 16.67 0.40 -2.30
CA VAL A 570 16.79 1.55 -3.20
C VAL A 570 15.75 2.62 -2.84
N TYR A 571 14.50 2.22 -2.60
CA TYR A 571 13.45 3.15 -2.19
C TYR A 571 13.65 3.74 -0.78
N ILE A 572 14.13 2.94 0.18
CA ILE A 572 14.53 3.43 1.52
C ILE A 572 15.58 4.54 1.37
N SER A 573 16.60 4.31 0.55
CA SER A 573 17.69 5.26 0.32
C SER A 573 17.22 6.51 -0.44
N TYR A 574 16.38 6.33 -1.47
CA TYR A 574 15.74 7.43 -2.20
C TYR A 574 14.89 8.33 -1.29
N LEU A 575 14.20 7.72 -0.32
CA LEU A 575 13.40 8.42 0.67
C LEU A 575 14.23 8.94 1.84
N ASP A 576 15.56 8.90 1.82
CA ASP A 576 16.40 9.38 2.92
C ASP A 576 15.99 8.75 4.27
N ILE A 577 15.62 7.46 4.24
CA ILE A 577 15.32 6.68 5.43
C ILE A 577 16.63 6.02 5.88
N PRO A 578 17.02 6.11 7.17
CA PRO A 578 18.28 5.56 7.65
C PRO A 578 18.43 4.08 7.32
N THR A 579 19.52 3.71 6.65
CA THR A 579 19.89 2.33 6.32
C THR A 579 21.40 2.16 6.36
N ARG A 580 21.89 0.92 6.23
CA ARG A 580 23.32 0.62 6.13
C ARG A 580 23.76 0.61 4.67
N ASP A 581 24.97 1.08 4.43
CA ASP A 581 25.55 1.12 3.10
C ASP A 581 25.77 -0.29 2.56
N GLY A 582 25.73 -0.42 1.24
CA GLY A 582 25.84 -1.70 0.55
C GLY A 582 25.68 -1.51 -0.94
N PHE A 583 25.81 -2.62 -1.67
CA PHE A 583 25.55 -2.68 -3.09
C PHE A 583 24.70 -3.88 -3.45
N ILE A 584 24.01 -3.79 -4.59
CA ILE A 584 23.09 -4.83 -5.06
C ILE A 584 23.55 -5.30 -6.44
N LEU A 585 23.78 -6.60 -6.54
CA LEU A 585 24.01 -7.29 -7.80
C LEU A 585 22.66 -7.64 -8.44
N PRO A 586 22.41 -7.24 -9.70
CA PRO A 586 21.13 -7.48 -10.36
C PRO A 586 20.87 -8.98 -10.58
N ALA A 587 19.59 -9.37 -10.61
CA ALA A 587 19.14 -10.74 -10.78
C ALA A 587 19.55 -11.36 -12.12
N SER A 588 19.81 -10.53 -13.15
CA SER A 588 20.27 -11.00 -14.46
C SER A 588 21.68 -11.61 -14.41
N MET A 589 22.55 -11.22 -13.46
CA MET A 589 23.87 -11.83 -13.27
C MET A 589 23.79 -13.32 -12.90
N ALA A 590 22.70 -13.75 -12.25
CA ALA A 590 22.52 -15.16 -11.88
C ALA A 590 22.45 -16.10 -13.11
N ARG A 591 22.11 -15.55 -14.28
CA ARG A 591 22.01 -16.27 -15.57
C ARG A 591 23.32 -16.26 -16.36
N ASP A 592 24.31 -15.48 -15.93
CA ASP A 592 25.56 -15.36 -16.65
C ASP A 592 26.50 -16.50 -16.23
N ASP A 593 26.67 -17.48 -17.12
CA ASP A 593 27.56 -18.62 -16.88
C ASP A 593 29.02 -18.19 -16.68
N LEU A 594 29.40 -16.97 -17.09
CA LEU A 594 30.74 -16.41 -16.87
C LEU A 594 31.14 -16.45 -15.41
N PHE A 595 30.28 -16.00 -14.49
CA PHE A 595 30.61 -15.95 -13.07
C PHE A 595 30.60 -17.33 -12.41
N ARG A 596 29.91 -18.30 -13.00
CA ARG A 596 29.95 -19.70 -12.56
C ARG A 596 31.21 -20.42 -13.06
N ALA A 597 31.76 -20.00 -14.20
CA ALA A 597 32.91 -20.63 -14.85
C ALA A 597 34.26 -19.94 -14.53
N ASP A 598 34.26 -18.64 -14.25
CA ASP A 598 35.45 -17.82 -14.00
C ASP A 598 35.35 -17.08 -12.65
N GLU A 599 35.90 -17.70 -11.61
CA GLU A 599 36.00 -17.13 -10.26
C GLU A 599 36.84 -15.84 -10.23
N GLY A 600 37.75 -15.66 -11.19
CA GLY A 600 38.61 -14.48 -11.31
C GLY A 600 37.83 -13.22 -11.67
N GLU A 601 36.82 -13.34 -12.52
CA GLU A 601 36.00 -12.20 -12.94
C GLU A 601 35.03 -11.76 -11.84
N LEU A 602 34.40 -12.71 -11.14
CA LEU A 602 33.61 -12.40 -9.93
C LEU A 602 34.50 -11.71 -8.89
N LYS A 603 35.76 -12.16 -8.77
CA LYS A 603 36.75 -11.56 -7.87
C LYS A 603 37.05 -10.11 -8.19
N ARG A 604 37.24 -9.81 -9.47
CA ARG A 604 37.47 -8.44 -9.96
C ARG A 604 36.28 -7.53 -9.66
N LEU A 605 35.06 -7.98 -9.97
CA LEU A 605 33.82 -7.23 -9.80
C LEU A 605 33.55 -6.91 -8.32
N LEU A 606 33.55 -7.93 -7.46
CA LEU A 606 33.32 -7.75 -6.03
C LEU A 606 34.41 -6.87 -5.41
N GLY A 607 35.68 -7.05 -5.80
CA GLY A 607 36.78 -6.22 -5.32
C GLY A 607 36.63 -4.74 -5.67
N LEU A 608 36.07 -4.41 -6.85
CA LEU A 608 35.77 -3.03 -7.24
C LEU A 608 34.69 -2.41 -6.35
N HIS A 609 33.57 -3.12 -6.16
CA HIS A 609 32.45 -2.59 -5.39
C HIS A 609 32.72 -2.58 -3.88
N LEU A 610 33.51 -3.52 -3.35
CA LEU A 610 33.95 -3.48 -1.95
C LEU A 610 34.76 -2.21 -1.67
N LYS A 611 35.71 -1.84 -2.53
CA LYS A 611 36.49 -0.60 -2.35
C LYS A 611 35.60 0.65 -2.37
N SER A 612 34.57 0.67 -3.22
CA SER A 612 33.59 1.77 -3.22
C SER A 612 32.81 1.81 -1.91
N LEU A 613 32.34 0.66 -1.43
CA LEU A 613 31.60 0.53 -0.18
C LEU A 613 32.45 0.94 1.03
N GLU A 614 33.71 0.52 1.11
CA GLU A 614 34.66 0.93 2.16
C GLU A 614 34.84 2.45 2.17
N ALA A 615 34.98 3.06 0.98
CA ALA A 615 35.09 4.51 0.84
C ALA A 615 33.79 5.25 1.24
N ASP A 616 32.63 4.69 0.92
CA ASP A 616 31.32 5.21 1.35
C ASP A 616 31.16 5.20 2.86
N ILE A 617 31.45 4.06 3.49
CA ILE A 617 31.39 3.90 4.95
C ILE A 617 32.38 4.86 5.61
N ALA A 618 33.59 5.01 5.07
CA ALA A 618 34.57 5.97 5.58
C ALA A 618 34.07 7.42 5.50
N ARG A 619 33.38 7.79 4.41
CA ARG A 619 32.74 9.11 4.27
C ARG A 619 31.60 9.33 5.27
N ARG A 620 30.77 8.31 5.50
CA ARG A 620 29.61 8.38 6.41
C ARG A 620 30.03 8.43 7.88
N ASP A 621 30.89 7.49 8.30
CA ASP A 621 31.27 7.30 9.71
C ASP A 621 32.47 8.19 10.13
N GLY A 622 33.20 8.76 9.17
CA GLY A 622 34.45 9.49 9.43
C GLY A 622 35.63 8.60 9.86
N ARG A 623 35.46 7.27 9.78
CA ARG A 623 36.47 6.25 10.10
C ARG A 623 36.42 5.13 9.07
N GLU A 624 37.60 4.64 8.69
CA GLU A 624 37.70 3.51 7.77
C GLU A 624 37.24 2.21 8.44
N LYS A 625 36.52 1.39 7.69
CA LYS A 625 36.32 -0.03 7.94
C LYS A 625 36.71 -0.77 6.67
N ILE A 626 37.51 -1.82 6.82
CA ILE A 626 38.10 -2.54 5.69
C ILE A 626 37.71 -4.01 5.79
N PHE A 627 37.27 -4.57 4.68
CA PHE A 627 36.82 -5.96 4.61
C PHE A 627 38.00 -6.92 4.77
N GLY A 628 37.90 -7.84 5.74
CA GLY A 628 38.96 -8.79 6.06
C GLY A 628 40.13 -8.23 6.88
N GLU A 629 40.09 -6.96 7.31
CA GLU A 629 41.12 -6.36 8.17
C GLU A 629 40.79 -6.59 9.65
N THR A 630 41.81 -6.77 10.49
CA THR A 630 41.68 -7.19 11.89
C THR A 630 41.20 -6.06 12.81
N HIS A 631 41.81 -4.86 12.77
CA HIS A 631 41.56 -3.81 13.77
C HIS A 631 40.41 -2.86 13.43
N ARG A 632 40.00 -2.82 12.16
CA ARG A 632 38.89 -2.02 11.62
C ARG A 632 37.99 -2.90 10.75
N PRO A 633 37.43 -3.99 11.30
CA PRO A 633 36.75 -4.99 10.50
C PRO A 633 35.46 -4.42 9.90
N LEU A 634 35.28 -4.64 8.60
CA LEU A 634 33.99 -4.54 7.93
C LEU A 634 33.35 -5.93 7.85
N LEU A 635 32.20 -6.10 8.50
CA LEU A 635 31.37 -7.29 8.39
C LEU A 635 30.17 -7.03 7.48
N LEU A 636 29.82 -8.00 6.65
CA LEU A 636 28.77 -7.89 5.63
C LEU A 636 27.66 -8.92 5.83
N ALA A 637 26.44 -8.55 5.49
CA ALA A 637 25.34 -9.45 5.20
C ALA A 637 25.23 -9.67 3.69
N VAL A 638 25.09 -10.92 3.27
CA VAL A 638 24.82 -11.31 1.89
C VAL A 638 23.43 -11.96 1.83
N ARG A 639 22.49 -11.33 1.12
CA ARG A 639 21.07 -11.69 1.14
C ARG A 639 20.49 -11.89 -0.25
N GLY A 640 19.68 -12.93 -0.43
CA GLY A 640 18.87 -13.11 -1.64
C GLY A 640 17.60 -12.26 -1.66
N GLY A 641 17.27 -11.71 -2.83
CA GLY A 641 16.04 -10.98 -3.09
C GLY A 641 15.43 -11.34 -4.44
N SER A 642 14.25 -11.96 -4.43
CA SER A 642 13.48 -12.27 -5.63
C SER A 642 12.36 -11.23 -5.89
N VAL A 643 11.88 -11.19 -7.14
CA VAL A 643 10.82 -10.27 -7.60
C VAL A 643 9.52 -10.41 -6.78
N PHE A 644 9.14 -11.65 -6.46
CA PHE A 644 8.00 -11.98 -5.62
C PHE A 644 8.46 -12.50 -4.27
N SER A 645 7.81 -12.03 -3.20
CA SER A 645 8.20 -12.32 -1.82
C SER A 645 8.28 -13.83 -1.53
N MET A 646 9.39 -14.26 -0.95
CA MET A 646 9.65 -15.63 -0.48
C MET A 646 10.20 -15.55 0.96
N PRO A 647 9.33 -15.43 1.98
CA PRO A 647 9.77 -15.21 3.37
C PRO A 647 10.70 -16.34 3.87
N GLY A 648 11.93 -15.99 4.25
CA GLY A 648 12.91 -16.90 4.86
C GLY A 648 13.53 -17.98 3.97
N LEU A 649 13.08 -18.11 2.71
CA LEU A 649 13.44 -19.25 1.85
C LEU A 649 14.73 -19.05 1.05
N LEU A 650 15.07 -17.80 0.72
CA LEU A 650 16.33 -17.50 0.03
C LEU A 650 17.46 -17.39 1.04
N THR A 651 18.62 -17.93 0.68
CA THR A 651 19.80 -17.94 1.55
C THR A 651 20.16 -16.54 2.01
N THR A 652 20.54 -16.44 3.28
CA THR A 652 21.12 -15.26 3.91
C THR A 652 22.35 -15.72 4.68
N VAL A 653 23.47 -15.03 4.49
CA VAL A 653 24.70 -15.27 5.25
C VAL A 653 25.06 -13.97 5.97
N LEU A 654 25.09 -14.01 7.29
CA LEU A 654 25.43 -12.86 8.12
C LEU A 654 26.91 -12.88 8.50
N PHE A 655 27.45 -11.69 8.80
CA PHE A 655 28.79 -11.50 9.33
C PHE A 655 29.93 -12.07 8.46
N VAL A 656 29.74 -12.04 7.13
CA VAL A 656 30.79 -12.31 6.16
C VAL A 656 31.94 -11.32 6.39
N GLY A 657 33.18 -11.81 6.40
CA GLY A 657 34.38 -11.08 6.84
C GLY A 657 34.89 -11.53 8.22
N MET A 658 34.11 -12.35 8.94
CA MET A 658 34.51 -12.87 10.26
C MET A 658 35.59 -13.95 10.14
N ASN A 659 36.57 -13.88 11.04
CA ASN A 659 37.61 -14.89 11.25
C ASN A 659 38.13 -14.83 12.70
N ASP A 660 39.10 -15.67 13.06
CA ASP A 660 39.67 -15.72 14.41
C ASP A 660 40.23 -14.38 14.87
N THR A 661 41.04 -13.71 14.04
CA THR A 661 41.68 -12.43 14.41
C THR A 661 40.66 -11.30 14.54
N VAL A 662 39.63 -11.28 13.68
CA VAL A 662 38.54 -10.30 13.72
C VAL A 662 37.69 -10.51 14.96
N ALA A 663 37.39 -11.76 15.32
CA ALA A 663 36.67 -12.08 16.55
C ALA A 663 37.44 -11.62 17.78
N GLU A 664 38.76 -11.84 17.82
CA GLU A 664 39.62 -11.36 18.90
C GLU A 664 39.63 -9.83 19.00
N ALA A 665 39.70 -9.11 17.89
CA ALA A 665 39.67 -7.65 17.86
C ALA A 665 38.32 -7.08 18.34
N ILE A 666 37.19 -7.66 17.92
CA ILE A 666 35.87 -7.25 18.42
C ILE A 666 35.74 -7.57 19.93
N ALA A 667 36.39 -8.65 20.39
CA ALA A 667 36.35 -9.06 21.78
C ALA A 667 37.10 -8.15 22.74
N GLU A 668 37.99 -7.28 22.25
CA GLU A 668 38.63 -6.23 23.06
C GLU A 668 37.60 -5.25 23.64
N GLU A 669 36.51 -5.00 22.91
CA GLU A 669 35.44 -4.08 23.31
C GLU A 669 34.22 -4.83 23.88
N ASP A 670 33.75 -5.86 23.19
CA ASP A 670 32.55 -6.63 23.57
C ASP A 670 32.77 -8.11 23.26
N PRO A 671 33.39 -8.88 24.19
CA PRO A 671 33.73 -10.29 23.97
C PRO A 671 32.49 -11.16 23.78
N TRP A 672 31.37 -10.81 24.42
CA TRP A 672 30.14 -11.56 24.25
C TRP A 672 29.60 -11.39 22.83
N CYS A 673 29.52 -10.15 22.34
CA CYS A 673 29.08 -9.86 20.98
C CYS A 673 30.02 -10.49 19.94
N ALA A 674 31.34 -10.45 20.16
CA ALA A 674 32.32 -11.05 19.25
C ALA A 674 32.06 -12.54 19.01
N TYR A 675 31.96 -13.34 20.08
CA TYR A 675 31.77 -14.77 19.95
C TYR A 675 30.31 -15.16 19.59
N ASP A 676 29.29 -14.37 19.95
CA ASP A 676 27.92 -14.55 19.40
C ASP A 676 27.90 -14.35 17.89
N THR A 677 28.58 -13.31 17.41
CA THR A 677 28.70 -12.99 16.00
C THR A 677 29.45 -14.08 15.25
N TYR A 678 30.55 -14.59 15.84
CA TYR A 678 31.37 -15.61 15.20
C TYR A 678 30.66 -16.96 15.11
N ARG A 679 29.97 -17.43 16.16
CA ARG A 679 29.22 -18.68 16.07
C ARG A 679 28.11 -18.61 15.01
N ARG A 680 27.47 -17.45 14.84
CA ARG A 680 26.42 -17.23 13.83
C ARG A 680 26.99 -17.31 12.44
N PHE A 681 28.08 -16.58 12.19
CA PHE A 681 28.80 -16.70 10.93
C PHE A 681 29.08 -18.16 10.57
N LEU A 682 29.67 -18.92 11.51
CA LEU A 682 30.01 -20.32 11.26
C LEU A 682 28.76 -21.18 10.97
N THR A 683 27.68 -21.00 11.73
CA THR A 683 26.41 -21.70 11.52
C THR A 683 25.81 -21.36 10.15
N ASP A 684 25.61 -20.07 9.85
CA ASP A 684 24.93 -19.60 8.64
C ASP A 684 25.74 -19.97 7.40
N PHE A 685 27.07 -19.77 7.45
CA PHE A 685 27.95 -20.09 6.35
C PHE A 685 28.01 -21.59 6.08
N SER A 686 28.08 -22.42 7.13
CA SER A 686 28.08 -23.88 6.99
C SER A 686 26.76 -24.39 6.39
N GLN A 687 25.63 -23.84 6.82
CA GLN A 687 24.33 -24.19 6.27
C GLN A 687 24.20 -23.72 4.81
N ALA A 688 24.59 -22.48 4.51
CA ALA A 688 24.45 -21.88 3.19
C ALA A 688 25.37 -22.49 2.13
N VAL A 689 26.64 -22.71 2.46
CA VAL A 689 27.68 -23.08 1.49
C VAL A 689 27.92 -24.60 1.46
N TRP A 690 27.77 -25.27 2.60
CA TRP A 690 28.07 -26.70 2.73
C TRP A 690 26.84 -27.56 3.03
N ASN A 691 25.64 -26.96 3.16
CA ASN A 691 24.41 -27.64 3.53
C ASN A 691 24.56 -28.47 4.83
N LEU A 692 25.29 -27.91 5.80
CA LEU A 692 25.56 -28.53 7.08
C LEU A 692 24.76 -27.85 8.19
N ASP A 693 23.74 -28.54 8.69
CA ASP A 693 22.86 -28.07 9.78
C ASP A 693 23.54 -28.22 11.15
N ILE A 694 24.21 -27.15 11.58
CA ILE A 694 24.89 -27.07 12.87
C ILE A 694 23.89 -26.94 14.04
N GLU A 695 22.73 -26.33 13.82
CA GLU A 695 21.74 -26.11 14.89
C GLU A 695 21.14 -27.44 15.38
N SER A 696 21.09 -28.47 14.54
CA SER A 696 20.66 -29.82 14.93
C SER A 696 21.45 -30.45 16.10
N TYR A 697 22.66 -29.95 16.39
CA TYR A 697 23.51 -30.45 17.49
C TYR A 697 23.18 -29.81 18.85
N ASN A 698 22.26 -28.84 18.93
CA ASN A 698 21.80 -28.22 20.18
C ASN A 698 22.91 -27.67 21.10
N ILE A 699 24.05 -27.26 20.53
CA ILE A 699 25.26 -26.84 21.26
C ILE A 699 24.98 -25.71 22.28
N VAL A 700 24.12 -24.77 21.90
CA VAL A 700 23.72 -23.65 22.77
C VAL A 700 22.95 -24.16 23.99
N GLU A 701 22.02 -25.12 23.82
CA GLU A 701 21.23 -25.69 24.92
C GLU A 701 22.09 -26.50 25.89
N GLU A 702 23.03 -27.28 25.35
CA GLU A 702 24.00 -28.01 26.17
C GLU A 702 24.86 -27.06 26.99
N THR A 703 25.35 -25.98 26.38
CA THR A 703 26.16 -24.97 27.06
C THR A 703 25.35 -24.25 28.13
N LYS A 704 24.12 -23.84 27.85
CA LYS A 704 23.21 -23.26 28.87
C LYS A 704 23.00 -24.20 30.06
N SER A 705 22.85 -25.50 29.79
CA SER A 705 22.72 -26.52 30.83
C SER A 705 23.98 -26.64 31.70
N ARG A 706 25.18 -26.61 31.08
CA ARG A 706 26.47 -26.61 31.80
C ARG A 706 26.62 -25.38 32.71
N TYR A 707 26.26 -24.21 32.18
CA TYR A 707 26.34 -22.93 32.88
C TYR A 707 25.14 -22.65 33.81
N LYS A 708 24.13 -23.53 33.82
CA LYS A 708 22.89 -23.42 34.64
C LYS A 708 22.12 -22.10 34.41
N VAL A 709 22.08 -21.65 33.16
CA VAL A 709 21.34 -20.44 32.76
C VAL A 709 20.12 -20.80 31.91
N ASN A 710 19.09 -19.95 31.96
CA ASN A 710 17.85 -20.20 31.23
C ASN A 710 17.90 -19.63 29.80
N TYR A 711 18.53 -18.47 29.62
CA TYR A 711 18.58 -17.78 28.34
C TYR A 711 20.01 -17.67 27.80
N LYS A 712 20.13 -17.57 26.46
CA LYS A 712 21.42 -17.40 25.79
C LYS A 712 22.16 -16.14 26.24
N TYR A 713 21.42 -15.04 26.46
CA TYR A 713 22.03 -13.76 26.86
C TYR A 713 22.60 -13.79 28.30
N ASP A 714 22.20 -14.78 29.10
CA ASP A 714 22.75 -15.01 30.44
C ASP A 714 24.09 -15.77 30.40
N LEU A 715 24.48 -16.34 29.25
CA LEU A 715 25.77 -17.01 29.11
C LEU A 715 26.91 -16.02 29.29
N PRO A 716 27.96 -16.38 30.05
CA PRO A 716 29.18 -15.59 30.07
C PRO A 716 29.90 -15.69 28.71
N TRP A 717 30.79 -14.75 28.42
CA TRP A 717 31.46 -14.69 27.12
C TRP A 717 32.36 -15.91 26.87
N GLU A 718 32.89 -16.53 27.92
CA GLU A 718 33.65 -17.79 27.87
C GLU A 718 32.78 -18.93 27.34
N GLY A 719 31.52 -19.00 27.77
CA GLY A 719 30.55 -19.98 27.26
C GLY A 719 30.22 -19.76 25.78
N MET A 720 30.18 -18.50 25.32
CA MET A 720 30.03 -18.19 23.90
C MET A 720 31.26 -18.64 23.09
N LYS A 721 32.47 -18.49 23.64
CA LYS A 721 33.69 -18.99 23.02
C LYS A 721 33.72 -20.52 22.95
N GLU A 722 33.28 -21.23 23.99
CA GLU A 722 33.12 -22.69 23.97
C GLU A 722 32.20 -23.14 22.82
N ILE A 723 31.10 -22.41 22.59
CA ILE A 723 30.18 -22.72 21.49
C ILE A 723 30.89 -22.59 20.14
N VAL A 724 31.65 -21.52 19.92
CA VAL A 724 32.43 -21.33 18.67
C VAL A 724 33.37 -22.50 18.41
N GLU A 725 34.12 -22.92 19.42
CA GLU A 725 35.07 -24.03 19.27
C GLU A 725 34.37 -25.38 19.05
N ALA A 726 33.23 -25.60 19.70
CA ALA A 726 32.40 -26.78 19.46
C ALA A 726 31.86 -26.81 18.01
N VAL A 727 31.38 -25.67 17.48
CA VAL A 727 30.93 -25.55 16.09
C VAL A 727 32.07 -25.88 15.12
N LYS A 728 33.27 -25.31 15.32
CA LYS A 728 34.44 -25.64 14.50
C LYS A 728 34.81 -27.13 14.57
N SER A 729 34.74 -27.75 15.75
CA SER A 729 35.01 -29.19 15.91
C SER A 729 34.06 -30.03 15.06
N ILE A 730 32.76 -29.74 15.12
CA ILE A 730 31.73 -30.44 14.36
C ILE A 730 31.98 -30.30 12.84
N ILE A 731 32.30 -29.09 12.37
CA ILE A 731 32.62 -28.84 10.96
C ILE A 731 33.81 -29.70 10.53
N ARG A 732 34.87 -29.76 11.35
CA ARG A 732 36.06 -30.60 11.07
C ARG A 732 35.72 -32.08 11.06
N GLU A 733 34.94 -32.56 12.05
CA GLU A 733 34.49 -33.96 12.15
C GLU A 733 33.62 -34.39 10.96
N LYS A 734 32.89 -33.46 10.35
CA LYS A 734 32.08 -33.70 9.14
C LYS A 734 32.88 -33.67 7.84
N GLY A 735 34.20 -33.52 7.91
CA GLY A 735 35.10 -33.58 6.75
C GLY A 735 35.29 -32.24 6.04
N TYR A 736 34.93 -31.12 6.67
CA TYR A 736 35.07 -29.77 6.10
C TYR A 736 36.28 -29.00 6.64
N ALA A 737 37.26 -29.67 7.25
CA ALA A 737 38.40 -29.03 7.89
C ALA A 737 39.18 -28.08 6.95
N ASP A 738 39.63 -28.57 5.78
CA ASP A 738 40.39 -27.74 4.84
C ASP A 738 39.58 -26.56 4.31
N ARG A 739 38.27 -26.75 4.08
CA ARG A 739 37.35 -25.71 3.61
C ARG A 739 37.07 -24.66 4.68
N LEU A 740 37.01 -25.07 5.95
CA LEU A 740 36.88 -24.16 7.09
C LEU A 740 38.12 -23.28 7.20
N GLU A 741 39.31 -23.88 7.20
CA GLU A 741 40.56 -23.12 7.28
C GLU A 741 40.71 -22.17 6.09
N GLU A 742 40.32 -22.59 4.88
CA GLU A 742 40.32 -21.70 3.72
C GLU A 742 39.33 -20.54 3.87
N ALA A 743 38.09 -20.81 4.30
CA ALA A 743 37.07 -19.77 4.48
C ALA A 743 37.43 -18.76 5.58
N LEU A 744 38.15 -19.17 6.62
CA LEU A 744 38.60 -18.28 7.70
C LEU A 744 39.85 -17.48 7.32
N ASN A 745 40.70 -17.98 6.42
CA ASN A 745 41.94 -17.31 6.00
C ASN A 745 41.76 -16.44 4.74
N ASP A 746 40.73 -16.66 3.92
CA ASP A 746 40.42 -15.86 2.74
C ASP A 746 39.01 -15.24 2.82
N PRO A 747 38.89 -14.01 3.39
CA PRO A 747 37.63 -13.27 3.46
C PRO A 747 37.01 -13.00 2.08
N PHE A 748 37.84 -12.87 1.04
CA PHE A 748 37.31 -12.67 -0.31
C PHE A 748 36.58 -13.92 -0.80
N LYS A 749 37.20 -15.10 -0.61
CA LYS A 749 36.58 -16.38 -0.95
C LYS A 749 35.32 -16.64 -0.13
N GLN A 750 35.31 -16.23 1.14
CA GLN A 750 34.13 -16.25 2.00
C GLN A 750 32.97 -15.44 1.37
N LEU A 751 33.23 -14.21 0.90
CA LEU A 751 32.21 -13.40 0.23
C LEU A 751 31.74 -14.00 -1.10
N ALA A 752 32.66 -14.43 -1.96
CA ALA A 752 32.31 -15.06 -3.24
C ALA A 752 31.46 -16.34 -3.03
N SER A 753 31.82 -17.16 -2.04
CA SER A 753 31.05 -18.36 -1.68
C SER A 753 29.63 -18.02 -1.19
N ALA A 754 29.48 -16.95 -0.39
CA ALA A 754 28.18 -16.49 0.06
C ALA A 754 27.31 -15.97 -1.10
N VAL A 755 27.90 -15.23 -2.06
CA VAL A 755 27.20 -14.77 -3.28
C VAL A 755 26.72 -15.97 -4.11
N HIS A 756 27.59 -16.95 -4.34
CA HIS A 756 27.22 -18.19 -5.04
C HIS A 756 26.12 -18.97 -4.32
N ALA A 757 26.19 -19.08 -2.99
CA ALA A 757 25.17 -19.75 -2.19
C ALA A 757 23.80 -19.06 -2.34
N VAL A 758 23.76 -17.73 -2.39
CA VAL A 758 22.52 -16.99 -2.65
C VAL A 758 21.96 -17.29 -4.04
N TRP A 759 22.76 -17.24 -5.11
CA TRP A 759 22.27 -17.58 -6.45
C TRP A 759 21.77 -19.02 -6.54
N SER A 760 22.51 -19.96 -5.95
CA SER A 760 22.17 -21.39 -5.97
C SER A 760 20.92 -21.71 -5.13
N SER A 761 20.61 -20.87 -4.14
CA SER A 761 19.42 -21.02 -3.30
C SER A 761 18.11 -20.95 -4.06
N TRP A 762 18.09 -20.32 -5.25
CA TRP A 762 16.92 -20.32 -6.11
C TRP A 762 16.49 -21.73 -6.51
N ASP A 763 17.44 -22.65 -6.67
CA ASP A 763 17.17 -24.02 -7.12
C ASP A 763 17.04 -25.03 -5.96
N HIS A 764 17.03 -24.54 -4.71
CA HIS A 764 16.81 -25.41 -3.54
C HIS A 764 15.39 -25.99 -3.53
N GLU A 765 15.27 -27.25 -3.08
CA GLU A 765 14.02 -28.02 -3.12
C GLU A 765 12.84 -27.30 -2.44
N ALA A 766 13.07 -26.66 -1.28
CA ALA A 766 12.04 -25.92 -0.56
C ALA A 766 11.55 -24.69 -1.36
N VAL A 767 12.45 -24.01 -2.08
CA VAL A 767 12.13 -22.83 -2.91
C VAL A 767 11.35 -23.25 -4.15
N VAL A 768 11.77 -24.32 -4.82
CA VAL A 768 11.06 -24.92 -5.97
C VAL A 768 9.62 -25.27 -5.56
N LYS A 769 9.44 -26.02 -4.46
CA LYS A 769 8.10 -26.36 -3.95
C LYS A 769 7.27 -25.13 -3.60
N TYR A 770 7.87 -24.11 -3.01
CA TYR A 770 7.16 -22.86 -2.72
C TYR A 770 6.71 -22.16 -4.00
N ARG A 771 7.56 -22.12 -5.03
CA ARG A 771 7.20 -21.58 -6.35
C ARG A 771 6.04 -22.34 -6.96
N ASP A 772 6.06 -23.67 -6.93
CA ASP A 772 4.98 -24.51 -7.43
C ASP A 772 3.65 -24.19 -6.72
N ILE A 773 3.66 -24.12 -5.38
CA ILE A 773 2.48 -23.79 -4.56
C ILE A 773 1.94 -22.39 -4.90
N LYS A 774 2.81 -21.42 -5.15
CA LYS A 774 2.43 -20.03 -5.43
C LYS A 774 2.24 -19.73 -6.92
N GLY A 775 2.53 -20.68 -7.80
CA GLY A 775 2.51 -20.53 -9.26
C GLY A 775 3.57 -19.54 -9.78
N ILE A 776 4.72 -19.42 -9.12
CA ILE A 776 5.83 -18.54 -9.53
C ILE A 776 6.68 -19.29 -10.57
N VAL A 777 6.99 -18.66 -11.71
CA VAL A 777 7.75 -19.31 -12.78
C VAL A 777 9.26 -19.35 -12.50
N ASP A 778 9.94 -20.35 -13.07
CA ASP A 778 11.39 -20.57 -12.89
C ASP A 778 12.28 -19.56 -13.62
N SER A 779 11.74 -18.86 -14.62
CA SER A 779 12.50 -17.83 -15.35
C SER A 779 12.86 -16.65 -14.44
N TRP A 780 12.10 -16.39 -13.37
CA TRP A 780 12.54 -15.42 -12.35
C TRP A 780 13.83 -15.87 -11.67
N GLN A 781 14.52 -14.94 -11.02
CA GLN A 781 15.81 -15.18 -10.38
C GLN A 781 15.92 -14.38 -9.08
N THR A 782 17.06 -14.52 -8.41
CA THR A 782 17.40 -13.76 -7.20
C THR A 782 18.53 -12.78 -7.47
N ALA A 783 18.32 -11.51 -7.08
CA ALA A 783 19.39 -10.54 -6.89
C ALA A 783 20.18 -10.89 -5.61
N VAL A 784 21.39 -10.32 -5.50
CA VAL A 784 22.23 -10.46 -4.31
C VAL A 784 22.48 -9.09 -3.71
N ILE A 785 22.15 -8.94 -2.43
CA ILE A 785 22.36 -7.71 -1.68
C ILE A 785 23.55 -7.95 -0.76
N VAL A 786 24.59 -7.12 -0.90
CA VAL A 786 25.77 -7.11 -0.03
C VAL A 786 25.73 -5.82 0.79
N GLN A 787 25.49 -5.93 2.09
CA GLN A 787 25.22 -4.78 2.97
C GLN A 787 26.07 -4.81 4.22
N GLU A 788 26.53 -3.66 4.70
CA GLU A 788 27.21 -3.53 5.99
C GLU A 788 26.33 -4.04 7.14
N MET A 789 26.93 -4.81 8.06
CA MET A 789 26.25 -5.28 9.26
C MET A 789 25.94 -4.15 10.24
N ALA A 790 24.73 -4.21 10.82
CA ALA A 790 24.38 -3.48 12.04
C ALA A 790 24.33 -4.46 13.23
N LEU A 791 25.08 -4.18 14.29
CA LEU A 791 25.23 -5.09 15.43
C LEU A 791 24.18 -4.83 16.52
N GLY A 792 22.96 -5.33 16.31
CA GLY A 792 21.88 -5.28 17.31
C GLY A 792 22.11 -6.19 18.53
N ASN A 793 23.07 -7.12 18.43
CA ASN A 793 23.43 -8.10 19.46
C ASN A 793 24.45 -7.60 20.49
N ARG A 794 24.85 -6.32 20.42
CA ARG A 794 25.68 -5.72 21.48
C ARG A 794 24.93 -5.71 22.80
N LYS A 795 25.67 -5.98 23.89
CA LYS A 795 25.07 -6.10 25.21
C LYS A 795 24.58 -4.73 25.71
N ASN A 796 23.34 -4.69 26.19
CA ASN A 796 22.80 -3.53 26.89
C ASN A 796 23.15 -3.61 28.39
N ASN A 797 23.66 -2.52 28.96
CA ASN A 797 24.06 -2.47 30.37
C ASN A 797 22.84 -2.36 31.31
N GLU A 798 21.83 -1.58 30.92
CA GLU A 798 20.57 -1.39 31.66
C GLU A 798 19.40 -1.45 30.68
N ILE A 799 18.35 -2.22 31.01
CA ILE A 799 17.10 -2.29 30.23
C ILE A 799 15.97 -1.89 31.17
N GLY A 800 15.29 -0.79 30.84
CA GLY A 800 14.21 -0.24 31.66
C GLY A 800 13.51 0.93 30.99
N ALA A 801 12.41 1.38 31.58
CA ALA A 801 11.67 2.53 31.07
C ALA A 801 12.54 3.80 31.10
N GLY A 802 12.56 4.54 29.98
CA GLY A 802 13.39 5.74 29.84
C GLY A 802 14.90 5.49 29.82
N MET A 803 15.35 4.30 29.37
CA MET A 803 16.77 3.98 29.21
C MET A 803 17.48 4.97 28.26
N ASP A 804 18.81 5.06 28.37
CA ASP A 804 19.61 5.88 27.46
C ASP A 804 19.61 5.29 26.05
N GLU A 805 18.74 5.85 25.19
CA GLU A 805 18.58 5.40 23.82
C GLU A 805 19.86 5.47 22.98
N SER A 806 20.83 6.30 23.37
CA SER A 806 22.08 6.51 22.61
C SER A 806 23.07 5.36 22.75
N LEU A 807 22.91 4.50 23.76
CA LEU A 807 23.78 3.34 23.98
C LEU A 807 23.05 2.02 23.72
N SER A 808 21.74 2.07 23.48
CA SER A 808 20.91 0.90 23.29
C SER A 808 21.20 0.16 21.99
N SER A 809 21.14 -1.18 22.05
CA SER A 809 21.23 -2.04 20.86
C SER A 809 20.09 -3.06 20.84
N LEU A 810 19.35 -3.12 19.74
CA LEU A 810 18.20 -4.00 19.59
C LEU A 810 17.93 -4.30 18.12
N THR A 811 17.12 -5.33 17.87
CA THR A 811 16.56 -5.61 16.55
C THR A 811 15.04 -5.74 16.67
N GLY A 812 14.31 -5.27 15.67
CA GLY A 812 12.85 -5.33 15.65
C GLY A 812 12.28 -5.55 14.27
N VAL A 813 11.05 -6.06 14.24
CA VAL A 813 10.27 -6.34 13.04
C VAL A 813 8.88 -5.74 13.20
N ILE A 814 8.50 -4.88 12.26
CA ILE A 814 7.14 -4.35 12.13
C ILE A 814 6.51 -5.03 10.91
N PRO A 815 5.79 -6.17 11.08
CA PRO A 815 5.18 -6.91 9.98
C PRO A 815 4.10 -6.12 9.24
N ARG A 816 3.37 -5.27 9.97
CA ARG A 816 2.32 -4.41 9.43
C ARG A 816 1.98 -3.30 10.41
N THR A 817 1.11 -2.40 9.96
CA THR A 817 0.43 -1.45 10.85
C THR A 817 -1.03 -1.85 11.04
N GLN A 818 -1.59 -1.58 12.21
CA GLN A 818 -2.99 -1.84 12.52
C GLN A 818 -3.75 -0.54 12.67
N VAL A 819 -4.93 -0.46 12.05
CA VAL A 819 -5.86 0.65 12.25
C VAL A 819 -6.56 0.48 13.61
N MET A 820 -6.41 1.49 14.48
CA MET A 820 -7.02 1.59 15.80
C MET A 820 -8.47 2.05 15.70
N SER A 821 -9.21 2.00 16.81
CA SER A 821 -10.58 2.52 16.94
C SER A 821 -10.69 4.00 16.56
N SER A 822 -9.63 4.78 16.78
CA SER A 822 -9.50 6.18 16.35
C SER A 822 -9.33 6.36 14.83
N GLY A 823 -9.17 5.29 14.05
CA GLY A 823 -8.85 5.36 12.63
C GLY A 823 -7.39 5.75 12.32
N VAL A 824 -6.55 5.89 13.35
CA VAL A 824 -5.09 6.07 13.25
C VAL A 824 -4.41 4.70 13.22
N ARG A 825 -3.21 4.64 12.65
CA ARG A 825 -2.42 3.40 12.58
C ARG A 825 -1.41 3.30 13.71
N ALA A 826 -1.41 2.17 14.41
CA ALA A 826 -0.38 1.76 15.35
C ALA A 826 0.58 0.74 14.70
N HIS A 827 1.78 0.61 15.26
CA HIS A 827 2.71 -0.44 14.86
C HIS A 827 2.40 -1.71 15.62
N THR A 828 2.34 -2.82 14.89
CA THR A 828 2.27 -4.15 15.48
C THR A 828 3.58 -4.85 15.16
N GLY A 829 4.10 -5.67 16.06
CA GLY A 829 5.32 -6.43 15.83
C GLY A 829 6.07 -6.73 17.11
N ASP A 830 7.30 -7.21 16.94
CA ASP A 830 8.16 -7.64 18.04
C ASP A 830 9.52 -6.95 17.94
N PHE A 831 10.13 -6.63 19.09
CA PHE A 831 11.52 -6.22 19.19
C PHE A 831 12.25 -6.96 20.33
N LYS A 832 13.58 -7.01 20.24
CA LYS A 832 14.42 -7.67 21.24
C LYS A 832 15.75 -6.93 21.40
N PHE A 833 16.11 -6.66 22.66
CA PHE A 833 17.41 -6.12 23.03
C PHE A 833 18.52 -7.16 22.88
N SER A 834 19.73 -6.70 22.57
CA SER A 834 20.93 -7.55 22.47
C SER A 834 20.70 -8.77 21.56
N ALA A 835 20.07 -8.56 20.40
CA ALA A 835 19.66 -9.62 19.47
C ALA A 835 19.99 -9.32 18.01
N ALA A 836 20.26 -10.38 17.25
CA ALA A 836 20.38 -10.32 15.79
C ALA A 836 19.03 -10.64 15.13
N GLY A 837 18.88 -10.31 13.84
CA GLY A 837 17.62 -10.51 13.09
C GLY A 837 17.05 -11.93 13.19
N GLU A 838 17.91 -12.94 13.06
CA GLU A 838 17.55 -14.37 13.17
C GLU A 838 16.87 -14.74 14.49
N ASP A 839 17.21 -14.06 15.59
CA ASP A 839 16.61 -14.34 16.90
C ASP A 839 15.10 -14.07 16.88
N LEU A 840 14.64 -13.12 16.05
CA LEU A 840 13.23 -12.78 15.86
C LEU A 840 12.58 -13.58 14.75
N VAL A 841 13.19 -13.61 13.55
CA VAL A 841 12.52 -14.11 12.33
C VAL A 841 12.68 -15.61 12.09
N GLY A 842 13.72 -16.24 12.67
CA GLY A 842 14.12 -17.62 12.36
C GLY A 842 13.23 -18.72 12.95
N GLY A 843 12.28 -18.38 13.84
CA GLY A 843 11.33 -19.35 14.40
C GLY A 843 11.88 -20.31 15.46
N LEU A 844 13.18 -20.24 15.77
CA LEU A 844 13.86 -21.11 16.75
C LEU A 844 13.72 -20.64 18.20
N THR A 845 13.47 -19.35 18.42
CA THR A 845 13.42 -18.75 19.76
C THR A 845 12.00 -18.83 20.36
N LYS A 846 11.91 -19.04 21.69
CA LYS A 846 10.65 -18.93 22.42
C LYS A 846 10.22 -17.45 22.54
N SER A 847 8.94 -17.19 22.30
CA SER A 847 8.41 -15.83 22.25
C SER A 847 8.45 -15.05 23.57
N ILE A 848 8.61 -15.72 24.73
CA ILE A 848 8.76 -15.06 26.03
C ILE A 848 9.96 -14.09 26.07
N SER A 849 10.91 -14.23 25.14
CA SER A 849 12.07 -13.33 25.04
C SER A 849 11.87 -12.12 24.12
N PHE A 850 10.67 -11.89 23.59
CA PHE A 850 10.32 -10.76 22.72
C PHE A 850 9.47 -9.74 23.47
N LEU A 851 9.63 -8.46 23.11
CA LEU A 851 8.80 -7.36 23.58
C LEU A 851 7.92 -6.85 22.44
N PRO A 852 6.63 -6.54 22.70
CA PRO A 852 5.72 -6.03 21.67
C PRO A 852 6.09 -4.60 21.28
N MET A 853 5.98 -4.25 20.00
CA MET A 853 6.29 -2.91 19.48
C MET A 853 5.50 -1.78 20.17
N GLU A 854 4.33 -2.09 20.71
CA GLU A 854 3.47 -1.21 21.49
C GLU A 854 4.13 -0.72 22.78
N GLU A 855 5.02 -1.52 23.38
CA GLU A 855 5.76 -1.15 24.59
C GLU A 855 7.01 -0.31 24.30
N LEU A 856 7.44 -0.23 23.03
CA LEU A 856 8.71 0.43 22.67
C LEU A 856 8.78 1.87 23.18
N GLU A 857 7.68 2.62 23.16
CA GLU A 857 7.67 4.01 23.63
C GLU A 857 7.96 4.16 25.12
N SER A 858 7.67 3.13 25.93
CA SER A 858 7.98 3.15 27.36
C SER A 858 9.50 3.05 27.61
N PHE A 859 10.21 2.34 26.74
CA PHE A 859 11.66 2.16 26.80
C PHE A 859 12.40 3.29 26.06
N MET A 860 12.01 3.53 24.81
CA MET A 860 12.75 4.35 23.84
C MET A 860 11.79 5.25 23.03
N PRO A 861 11.24 6.32 23.64
CA PRO A 861 10.25 7.20 23.01
C PRO A 861 10.76 7.92 21.75
N MET A 862 12.04 8.29 21.66
CA MET A 862 12.58 8.96 20.47
C MET A 862 12.70 8.01 19.29
N LEU A 863 13.17 6.78 19.53
CA LEU A 863 13.18 5.71 18.55
C LEU A 863 11.75 5.41 18.05
N GLY A 864 10.77 5.30 18.95
CA GLY A 864 9.37 5.10 18.59
C GLY A 864 8.84 6.18 17.64
N ARG A 865 9.14 7.46 17.91
CA ARG A 865 8.79 8.59 17.03
C ARG A 865 9.46 8.50 15.65
N ARG A 866 10.76 8.18 15.61
CA ARG A 866 11.52 8.03 14.35
C ARG A 866 10.98 6.88 13.50
N LEU A 867 10.68 5.75 14.12
CA LEU A 867 10.09 4.59 13.42
C LEU A 867 8.73 4.95 12.82
N ARG A 868 7.83 5.58 13.58
CA ARG A 868 6.52 6.03 13.05
C ARG A 868 6.66 6.92 11.83
N HIS A 869 7.57 7.90 11.88
CA HIS A 869 7.83 8.77 10.75
C HIS A 869 8.30 7.99 9.51
N ASN A 870 9.31 7.13 9.67
CA ASN A 870 9.90 6.36 8.57
C ASN A 870 8.90 5.35 7.97
N VAL A 871 8.18 4.61 8.83
CA VAL A 871 7.14 3.65 8.41
C VAL A 871 6.03 4.39 7.65
N ALA A 872 5.59 5.57 8.13
CA ALA A 872 4.57 6.35 7.45
C ALA A 872 5.04 6.88 6.09
N LYS A 873 6.29 7.37 5.99
CA LYS A 873 6.90 7.83 4.74
C LYS A 873 6.94 6.72 3.70
N LEU A 874 7.47 5.55 4.10
CA LEU A 874 7.60 4.39 3.23
C LEU A 874 6.23 3.83 2.80
N ARG A 875 5.28 3.70 3.72
CA ARG A 875 3.91 3.26 3.42
C ARG A 875 3.20 4.19 2.43
N ARG A 876 3.34 5.51 2.59
CA ARG A 876 2.72 6.50 1.68
C ARG A 876 3.30 6.39 0.26
N PHE A 877 4.60 6.20 0.14
CA PHE A 877 5.29 6.02 -1.14
C PHE A 877 4.96 4.68 -1.81
N MET A 878 5.08 3.57 -1.09
CA MET A 878 4.78 2.23 -1.62
C MET A 878 3.28 2.05 -1.91
N GLY A 879 2.44 2.81 -1.22
CA GLY A 879 0.99 2.80 -1.34
C GLY A 879 0.29 1.73 -0.50
N THR A 880 1.04 0.85 0.13
CA THR A 880 0.53 -0.25 0.97
C THR A 880 1.37 -0.42 2.23
N ASP A 881 0.82 -1.13 3.22
CA ASP A 881 1.58 -1.46 4.44
C ASP A 881 2.82 -2.25 4.08
N GLN A 882 3.93 -1.89 4.72
CA GLN A 882 5.20 -2.56 4.55
C GLN A 882 5.54 -3.34 5.81
N GLU A 883 6.07 -4.55 5.60
CA GLU A 883 6.88 -5.24 6.59
C GLU A 883 8.25 -4.60 6.61
N ILE A 884 8.71 -4.21 7.79
CA ILE A 884 9.96 -3.49 8.01
C ILE A 884 10.80 -4.25 9.04
N GLU A 885 12.06 -4.53 8.68
CA GLU A 885 13.06 -5.04 9.62
C GLU A 885 14.05 -3.91 9.92
N PHE A 886 14.34 -3.71 11.20
CA PHE A 886 15.23 -2.65 11.65
C PHE A 886 16.15 -3.11 12.77
N THR A 887 17.34 -2.52 12.81
CA THR A 887 18.32 -2.73 13.87
C THR A 887 18.76 -1.38 14.39
N VAL A 888 18.92 -1.30 15.71
CA VAL A 888 19.57 -0.19 16.39
C VAL A 888 20.88 -0.71 16.94
N GLU A 889 21.98 -0.08 16.55
CA GLU A 889 23.30 -0.35 17.11
C GLU A 889 23.76 0.92 17.83
N ARG A 890 23.87 0.86 19.16
CA ARG A 890 24.26 2.00 20.01
C ARG A 890 23.53 3.30 19.61
N GLY A 891 22.21 3.24 19.64
CA GLY A 891 21.32 4.36 19.29
C GLY A 891 21.22 4.71 17.80
N ILE A 892 22.01 4.09 16.92
CA ILE A 892 21.96 4.32 15.48
C ILE A 892 20.93 3.39 14.85
N LEU A 893 19.78 3.94 14.46
CA LEU A 893 18.72 3.23 13.74
C LEU A 893 19.12 2.96 12.28
N SER A 894 18.91 1.74 11.83
CA SER A 894 19.00 1.34 10.42
C SER A 894 17.81 0.47 10.04
N ILE A 895 17.07 0.88 9.01
CA ILE A 895 16.06 0.05 8.35
C ILE A 895 16.79 -0.84 7.35
N LEU A 896 16.76 -2.16 7.58
CA LEU A 896 17.56 -3.13 6.83
C LEU A 896 16.77 -3.85 5.74
N GLN A 897 15.44 -3.79 5.80
CA GLN A 897 14.57 -4.40 4.80
C GLN A 897 13.20 -3.72 4.79
N SER A 898 12.60 -3.64 3.60
CA SER A 898 11.18 -3.35 3.43
C SER A 898 10.59 -4.22 2.33
N ARG A 899 9.37 -4.72 2.56
CA ARG A 899 8.56 -5.39 1.54
C ARG A 899 7.08 -5.21 1.82
N ALA A 900 6.23 -5.48 0.83
CA ALA A 900 4.79 -5.45 1.01
C ALA A 900 4.36 -6.42 2.12
N ALA A 901 3.57 -5.94 3.07
CA ALA A 901 3.04 -6.78 4.14
C ALA A 901 2.08 -7.83 3.56
N GLU A 902 2.29 -9.10 3.94
CA GLU A 902 1.40 -10.19 3.55
C GLU A 902 0.13 -10.15 4.41
N VAL A 903 -1.02 -9.97 3.75
CA VAL A 903 -2.33 -9.93 4.40
C VAL A 903 -3.29 -10.81 3.63
N GLY A 904 -3.78 -11.85 4.31
CA GLY A 904 -4.86 -12.69 3.88
C GLY A 904 -6.01 -12.64 4.87
N LYS A 905 -7.22 -12.91 4.36
CA LYS A 905 -8.43 -13.06 5.17
C LYS A 905 -8.93 -14.49 5.08
N ASN A 906 -9.46 -15.01 6.17
CA ASN A 906 -10.16 -16.29 6.14
C ASN A 906 -11.52 -16.10 5.46
N LYS A 907 -12.04 -17.17 4.86
CA LYS A 907 -13.38 -17.17 4.26
C LYS A 907 -14.45 -17.25 5.34
N ARG A 908 -14.14 -17.90 6.48
CA ARG A 908 -15.03 -18.08 7.62
C ARG A 908 -14.34 -17.64 8.90
N GLU A 909 -15.05 -16.87 9.72
CA GLU A 909 -14.68 -16.57 11.10
C GLU A 909 -15.67 -17.31 12.00
N ARG A 910 -15.18 -18.23 12.83
CA ARG A 910 -15.98 -19.07 13.75
C ARG A 910 -15.41 -19.00 15.17
N GLY A 911 -16.27 -18.84 16.17
CA GLY A 911 -15.92 -19.04 17.56
C GLY A 911 -16.09 -20.49 18.00
N PHE A 912 -15.59 -20.80 19.21
CA PHE A 912 -16.04 -21.99 19.93
C PHE A 912 -17.24 -21.64 20.81
N LYS A 913 -18.23 -22.51 20.84
CA LYS A 913 -19.41 -22.38 21.69
C LYS A 913 -19.12 -23.01 23.05
N ASN A 914 -18.99 -22.17 24.08
CA ASN A 914 -18.69 -22.61 25.47
C ASN A 914 -17.53 -23.62 25.55
N PRO A 915 -16.32 -23.30 25.05
CA PRO A 915 -15.22 -24.27 24.92
C PRO A 915 -14.73 -24.87 26.25
N GLY A 916 -15.05 -24.23 27.38
CA GLY A 916 -14.47 -24.54 28.69
C GLY A 916 -13.12 -23.84 28.90
N GLU A 917 -12.37 -24.26 29.92
CA GLU A 917 -11.01 -23.75 30.14
C GLU A 917 -10.02 -24.29 29.11
N GLU A 918 -9.11 -23.43 28.67
CA GLU A 918 -8.00 -23.77 27.77
C GLU A 918 -7.03 -24.75 28.45
N ASP A 919 -6.64 -25.81 27.73
CA ASP A 919 -5.62 -26.75 28.21
C ASP A 919 -4.23 -26.10 28.15
N ALA A 920 -3.98 -25.28 27.14
CA ALA A 920 -2.77 -24.46 27.01
C ALA A 920 -3.06 -23.21 26.16
N CYS A 921 -2.11 -22.27 26.12
CA CYS A 921 -2.20 -21.11 25.26
C CYS A 921 -0.89 -20.87 24.51
N GLY A 922 -0.99 -20.35 23.30
CA GLY A 922 0.14 -19.83 22.53
C GLY A 922 -0.20 -18.44 21.98
N ILE A 923 0.48 -18.07 20.91
CA ILE A 923 0.28 -16.83 20.17
C ILE A 923 -0.61 -17.15 18.97
N GLY A 924 -1.80 -16.55 18.93
CA GLY A 924 -2.64 -16.58 17.75
C GLY A 924 -1.99 -15.82 16.61
N ILE A 925 -1.65 -16.52 15.52
CA ILE A 925 -1.03 -15.90 14.34
C ILE A 925 -2.11 -15.45 13.36
N ARG A 926 -3.02 -16.38 13.07
CA ARG A 926 -4.07 -16.26 12.08
C ARG A 926 -5.08 -17.35 12.35
N GLY A 927 -6.36 -17.10 12.09
CA GLY A 927 -7.36 -18.15 12.13
C GLY A 927 -8.54 -17.83 13.01
N SER A 928 -9.51 -18.73 13.00
CA SER A 928 -10.58 -18.77 13.99
C SER A 928 -10.58 -20.13 14.68
N ALA A 929 -11.65 -20.51 15.37
CA ALA A 929 -11.80 -21.87 15.89
C ALA A 929 -11.57 -22.93 14.80
N PHE A 930 -10.69 -23.90 15.06
CA PHE A 930 -10.35 -24.99 14.15
C PHE A 930 -10.13 -26.29 14.92
N ARG A 931 -10.66 -27.41 14.41
CA ARG A 931 -10.57 -28.75 15.01
C ARG A 931 -9.78 -29.66 14.08
N GLY A 932 -8.55 -29.97 14.43
CA GLY A 932 -7.61 -30.67 13.56
C GLY A 932 -7.28 -32.08 14.01
N LEU A 933 -7.19 -32.99 13.04
CA LEU A 933 -6.45 -34.25 13.23
C LEU A 933 -4.96 -33.97 13.24
N VAL A 934 -4.26 -34.49 14.23
CA VAL A 934 -2.82 -34.23 14.40
C VAL A 934 -1.98 -35.00 13.39
N ALA A 935 -1.13 -34.27 12.67
CA ALA A 935 -0.05 -34.77 11.82
C ALA A 935 1.30 -34.20 12.28
N PHE A 936 2.39 -34.98 12.21
CA PHE A 936 3.72 -34.52 12.60
C PHE A 936 4.67 -34.26 11.42
N ASP A 937 4.41 -34.91 10.29
CA ASP A 937 5.23 -34.80 9.09
C ASP A 937 4.39 -34.84 7.81
N LYS A 938 5.08 -34.87 6.66
CA LYS A 938 4.45 -34.94 5.34
C LYS A 938 3.67 -36.24 5.13
N SER A 939 4.18 -37.37 5.61
CA SER A 939 3.53 -38.68 5.41
C SER A 939 2.21 -38.75 6.18
N ASP A 940 2.20 -38.23 7.41
CA ASP A 940 1.00 -38.13 8.24
C ASP A 940 -0.05 -37.23 7.58
N LEU A 941 0.39 -36.09 7.06
CA LEU A 941 -0.48 -35.12 6.41
C LEU A 941 -1.16 -35.74 5.18
N GLU A 942 -0.39 -36.41 4.31
CA GLU A 942 -0.91 -37.06 3.11
C GLU A 942 -1.89 -38.20 3.45
N GLU A 943 -1.55 -39.05 4.43
CA GLU A 943 -2.41 -40.17 4.86
C GLU A 943 -3.74 -39.67 5.46
N LEU A 944 -3.68 -38.71 6.38
CA LEU A 944 -4.88 -38.19 7.05
C LEU A 944 -5.76 -37.38 6.09
N SER A 945 -5.17 -36.68 5.12
CA SER A 945 -5.90 -35.89 4.12
C SER A 945 -6.65 -36.76 3.10
N GLN A 946 -6.22 -38.01 2.88
CA GLN A 946 -6.92 -38.97 2.02
C GLN A 946 -8.15 -39.60 2.69
N GLY A 947 -8.27 -39.47 4.02
CA GLY A 947 -9.45 -39.91 4.75
C GLY A 947 -10.71 -39.12 4.36
N ASN A 948 -11.90 -39.68 4.60
CA ASN A 948 -13.17 -39.04 4.27
C ASN A 948 -13.54 -37.93 5.29
N LEU A 949 -12.67 -36.92 5.43
CA LEU A 949 -12.78 -35.84 6.42
C LEU A 949 -14.05 -35.01 6.27
N ARG A 950 -14.59 -34.91 5.04
CA ARG A 950 -15.80 -34.14 4.73
C ARG A 950 -17.07 -34.70 5.37
N GLU A 951 -17.08 -35.97 5.74
CA GLU A 951 -18.24 -36.63 6.38
C GLU A 951 -18.19 -36.57 7.91
N ARG A 952 -17.07 -36.12 8.49
CA ARG A 952 -16.91 -35.99 9.94
C ARG A 952 -17.45 -34.66 10.43
N SER A 953 -18.21 -34.68 11.51
CA SER A 953 -18.76 -33.48 12.16
C SER A 953 -17.85 -32.92 13.26
N ASP A 954 -16.88 -33.70 13.72
CA ASP A 954 -16.01 -33.41 14.87
C ASP A 954 -14.64 -32.83 14.48
N VAL A 955 -14.29 -32.78 13.20
CA VAL A 955 -13.03 -32.24 12.67
C VAL A 955 -13.27 -31.36 11.44
N ASP A 956 -12.42 -30.35 11.28
CA ASP A 956 -12.46 -29.41 10.16
C ASP A 956 -11.37 -29.72 9.11
N GLY A 957 -10.27 -30.37 9.49
CA GLY A 957 -9.16 -30.72 8.60
C GLY A 957 -7.98 -31.35 9.33
N VAL A 958 -6.79 -31.29 8.73
CA VAL A 958 -5.54 -31.83 9.31
C VAL A 958 -4.67 -30.69 9.85
N MET A 959 -4.22 -30.82 11.09
CA MET A 959 -3.35 -29.86 11.78
C MET A 959 -1.94 -30.40 11.91
N LEU A 960 -0.99 -29.66 11.37
CA LEU A 960 0.43 -29.94 11.52
C LEU A 960 0.91 -29.49 12.90
N VAL A 961 1.52 -30.40 13.66
CA VAL A 961 2.10 -30.13 14.98
C VAL A 961 3.62 -30.32 14.88
N MET A 962 4.39 -29.27 15.16
CA MET A 962 5.85 -29.29 15.03
C MET A 962 6.57 -28.51 16.13
N GLU A 963 7.83 -28.84 16.35
CA GLU A 963 8.64 -28.18 17.39
C GLU A 963 8.93 -26.71 17.02
N SER A 964 9.45 -26.46 15.80
CA SER A 964 9.86 -25.12 15.35
C SER A 964 9.48 -24.90 13.88
N PRO A 965 8.90 -23.74 13.53
CA PRO A 965 8.50 -23.44 12.16
C PRO A 965 9.64 -22.80 11.35
N VAL A 966 10.68 -23.58 11.06
CA VAL A 966 11.84 -23.14 10.26
C VAL A 966 11.45 -22.87 8.79
N PRO A 967 12.17 -21.99 8.06
CA PRO A 967 11.80 -21.62 6.70
C PRO A 967 11.65 -22.79 5.72
N GLU A 968 12.48 -23.83 5.84
CA GLU A 968 12.46 -25.04 5.00
C GLU A 968 11.14 -25.82 5.15
N ALA A 969 10.45 -25.66 6.29
CA ALA A 969 9.16 -26.29 6.56
C ALA A 969 7.98 -25.50 5.98
N ILE A 970 8.17 -24.26 5.50
CA ILE A 970 7.08 -23.41 4.97
C ILE A 970 6.25 -24.12 3.88
N PRO A 971 6.83 -24.80 2.88
CA PRO A 971 6.04 -25.53 1.88
C PRO A 971 5.14 -26.62 2.49
N LEU A 972 5.62 -27.32 3.53
CA LEU A 972 4.82 -28.31 4.26
C LEU A 972 3.71 -27.64 5.08
N ILE A 973 4.03 -26.55 5.79
CA ILE A 973 3.06 -25.75 6.56
C ILE A 973 1.92 -25.26 5.66
N LEU A 974 2.25 -24.75 4.47
CA LEU A 974 1.27 -24.23 3.51
C LEU A 974 0.42 -25.32 2.85
N SER A 975 0.78 -26.60 3.03
CA SER A 975 0.06 -27.76 2.52
C SER A 975 -0.92 -28.33 3.56
N ALA A 976 -0.86 -27.88 4.82
CA ALA A 976 -1.79 -28.26 5.89
C ALA A 976 -3.00 -27.33 5.98
N ASP A 977 -4.01 -27.69 6.78
CA ASP A 977 -5.18 -26.83 7.06
C ASP A 977 -4.98 -25.97 8.31
N ALA A 978 -4.11 -26.40 9.23
CA ALA A 978 -3.78 -25.67 10.44
C ALA A 978 -2.36 -25.97 10.95
N LEU A 979 -1.84 -25.10 11.80
CA LEU A 979 -0.52 -25.21 12.42
C LEU A 979 -0.56 -25.00 13.93
N LEU A 980 0.13 -25.87 14.66
CA LEU A 980 0.44 -25.70 16.08
C LEU A 980 1.94 -25.91 16.32
N THR A 981 2.64 -24.92 16.89
CA THR A 981 4.09 -25.04 17.15
C THR A 981 4.49 -24.75 18.59
N ALA A 982 5.57 -25.39 19.05
CA ALA A 982 6.14 -25.16 20.39
C ALA A 982 6.98 -23.87 20.46
N LYS A 983 7.65 -23.49 19.35
CA LYS A 983 8.46 -22.28 19.22
C LYS A 983 7.99 -21.39 18.07
N GLY A 984 8.58 -20.19 17.95
CA GLY A 984 8.28 -19.22 16.89
C GLY A 984 7.40 -18.06 17.35
N GLY A 985 7.74 -16.84 16.92
CA GLY A 985 7.04 -15.61 17.25
C GLY A 985 6.05 -15.16 16.18
N SER A 986 5.31 -14.09 16.49
CA SER A 986 4.30 -13.47 15.61
C SER A 986 4.90 -12.89 14.32
N THR A 987 6.21 -12.65 14.34
CA THR A 987 7.02 -12.05 13.28
C THR A 987 7.94 -13.06 12.56
N SER A 988 7.82 -14.36 12.85
CA SER A 988 8.62 -15.39 12.17
C SER A 988 8.31 -15.49 10.67
N HIS A 989 9.27 -15.99 9.88
CA HIS A 989 9.06 -16.20 8.44
C HIS A 989 7.85 -17.08 8.12
N ALA A 990 7.61 -18.11 8.93
CA ALA A 990 6.42 -18.95 8.82
C ALA A 990 5.13 -18.18 9.17
N ALA A 991 5.13 -17.36 10.23
CA ALA A 991 3.97 -16.53 10.57
C ALA A 991 3.61 -15.58 9.41
N ILE A 992 4.63 -14.98 8.78
CA ILE A 992 4.43 -14.11 7.60
C ILE A 992 3.89 -14.91 6.41
N ALA A 993 4.43 -16.10 6.13
CA ALA A 993 3.95 -16.96 5.06
C ALA A 993 2.48 -17.39 5.25
N ILE A 994 2.08 -17.73 6.49
CA ILE A 994 0.71 -18.07 6.88
C ILE A 994 -0.22 -16.86 6.74
N ASN A 995 0.23 -15.67 7.13
CA ASN A 995 -0.50 -14.42 6.92
C ASN A 995 -0.72 -14.13 5.42
N GLY A 996 0.13 -14.64 4.53
CA GLY A 996 -0.03 -14.56 3.08
C GLY A 996 -1.02 -15.56 2.43
N ILE A 997 -1.66 -16.46 3.20
CA ILE A 997 -2.66 -17.40 2.65
C ILE A 997 -3.94 -16.63 2.27
N LYS A 998 -4.44 -16.74 1.04
CA LYS A 998 -5.64 -15.97 0.60
C LYS A 998 -6.87 -16.82 0.31
N ASN A 999 -6.67 -18.04 -0.17
CA ASN A 999 -7.74 -18.91 -0.67
C ASN A 999 -7.94 -20.13 0.23
N GLY A 1000 -8.28 -19.91 1.50
CA GLY A 1000 -8.51 -20.99 2.45
C GLY A 1000 -8.74 -20.46 3.85
N ASP A 1001 -9.46 -21.25 4.66
CA ASP A 1001 -9.45 -21.08 6.10
C ASP A 1001 -8.18 -21.76 6.60
N PHE A 1002 -7.29 -21.01 7.24
CA PHE A 1002 -6.10 -21.56 7.90
C PHE A 1002 -6.07 -21.04 9.33
N SER A 1003 -5.77 -21.92 10.28
CA SER A 1003 -5.67 -21.56 11.69
C SER A 1003 -4.31 -21.94 12.26
N ALA A 1004 -3.69 -21.00 12.98
CA ALA A 1004 -2.30 -21.10 13.40
C ALA A 1004 -2.11 -20.55 14.81
N VAL A 1005 -1.54 -21.38 15.67
CA VAL A 1005 -1.08 -21.00 17.00
C VAL A 1005 0.40 -21.37 17.12
N MET A 1006 1.25 -20.40 17.43
CA MET A 1006 2.69 -20.61 17.62
C MET A 1006 3.10 -20.37 19.07
N SER A 1007 4.30 -20.82 19.45
CA SER A 1007 4.79 -20.70 20.83
C SER A 1007 3.81 -21.26 21.88
N ALA A 1008 3.23 -22.43 21.60
CA ALA A 1008 2.32 -23.12 22.52
C ALA A 1008 3.01 -23.45 23.84
N SER A 1009 2.50 -22.90 24.95
CA SER A 1009 3.08 -23.09 26.27
C SER A 1009 3.04 -24.56 26.69
N GLY A 1010 4.19 -25.13 27.06
CA GLY A 1010 4.27 -26.50 27.57
C GLY A 1010 4.10 -27.60 26.51
N LEU A 1011 4.14 -27.24 25.22
CA LEU A 1011 4.19 -28.20 24.11
C LEU A 1011 5.63 -28.67 23.89
N GLU A 1012 5.83 -29.98 23.77
CA GLU A 1012 7.08 -30.62 23.35
C GLU A 1012 6.76 -31.61 22.23
N VAL A 1013 7.42 -31.49 21.08
CA VAL A 1013 7.12 -32.31 19.90
C VAL A 1013 8.30 -33.22 19.55
N ASN A 1014 8.03 -34.51 19.35
CA ASN A 1014 8.96 -35.46 18.76
C ASN A 1014 8.36 -35.99 17.46
N ALA A 1015 8.75 -35.37 16.35
CA ALA A 1015 8.20 -35.68 15.03
C ALA A 1015 8.57 -37.11 14.59
N ASP A 1016 9.80 -37.55 14.83
CA ASP A 1016 10.28 -38.91 14.46
C ASP A 1016 9.47 -40.03 15.14
N GLN A 1017 8.93 -39.76 16.33
CA GLN A 1017 8.09 -40.70 17.07
C GLN A 1017 6.59 -40.46 16.87
N HIS A 1018 6.21 -39.50 16.01
CA HIS A 1018 4.83 -39.10 15.76
C HIS A 1018 4.04 -38.84 17.06
N VAL A 1019 4.67 -38.12 18.00
CA VAL A 1019 4.13 -37.85 19.32
C VAL A 1019 4.44 -36.43 19.78
N ALA A 1020 3.47 -35.81 20.46
CA ALA A 1020 3.69 -34.61 21.23
C ALA A 1020 3.22 -34.78 22.67
N PHE A 1021 3.74 -33.92 23.53
CA PHE A 1021 3.26 -33.79 24.90
C PHE A 1021 2.86 -32.36 25.18
N LEU A 1022 1.68 -32.18 25.76
CA LEU A 1022 1.18 -30.88 26.18
C LEU A 1022 1.02 -30.84 27.70
N THR A 1023 1.76 -29.97 28.37
CA THR A 1023 1.61 -29.72 29.80
C THR A 1023 0.52 -28.69 30.02
N LYS A 1024 -0.52 -29.06 30.77
CA LYS A 1024 -1.67 -28.17 31.02
C LYS A 1024 -1.26 -26.89 31.74
N LYS A 1025 -1.89 -25.78 31.37
CA LYS A 1025 -1.73 -24.48 32.04
C LYS A 1025 -2.02 -24.62 33.54
N ASN A 1026 -1.16 -24.04 34.37
CA ASN A 1026 -1.26 -24.06 35.83
C ASN A 1026 -1.37 -25.47 36.46
N SER A 1027 -0.90 -26.50 35.77
CA SER A 1027 -0.99 -27.89 36.21
C SER A 1027 0.30 -28.66 35.88
N ARG A 1028 0.53 -29.78 36.57
CA ARG A 1028 1.60 -30.74 36.25
C ARG A 1028 1.11 -31.88 35.36
N VAL A 1029 -0.14 -31.83 34.91
CA VAL A 1029 -0.72 -32.86 34.04
C VAL A 1029 -0.12 -32.72 32.64
N ARG A 1030 0.57 -33.77 32.20
CA ARG A 1030 1.17 -33.88 30.86
C ARG A 1030 0.32 -34.82 30.01
N LEU A 1031 -0.32 -34.29 28.97
CA LEU A 1031 -1.14 -35.05 28.03
C LEU A 1031 -0.29 -35.54 26.87
N LYS A 1032 -0.45 -36.81 26.49
CA LYS A 1032 0.20 -37.40 25.32
C LYS A 1032 -0.72 -37.27 24.12
N ILE A 1033 -0.20 -36.74 23.02
CA ILE A 1033 -0.90 -36.50 21.76
C ILE A 1033 -0.22 -37.36 20.69
N ARG A 1034 -1.00 -38.11 19.92
CA ARG A 1034 -0.54 -39.00 18.84
C ARG A 1034 -1.13 -38.57 17.50
N LYS A 1035 -0.58 -39.12 16.43
CA LYS A 1035 -1.12 -38.98 15.08
C LYS A 1035 -2.61 -39.35 15.07
N GLY A 1036 -3.43 -38.52 14.44
CA GLY A 1036 -4.88 -38.74 14.31
C GLY A 1036 -5.71 -38.39 15.55
N ASP A 1037 -5.07 -38.03 16.68
CA ASP A 1037 -5.80 -37.42 17.79
C ASP A 1037 -6.39 -36.07 17.36
N ILE A 1038 -7.49 -35.65 18.00
CA ILE A 1038 -8.13 -34.37 17.70
C ILE A 1038 -7.64 -33.32 18.70
N LEU A 1039 -7.24 -32.17 18.18
CA LEU A 1039 -6.98 -30.96 18.94
C LEU A 1039 -7.79 -29.81 18.37
N SER A 1040 -8.23 -28.91 19.24
CA SER A 1040 -8.93 -27.69 18.84
C SER A 1040 -8.08 -26.46 19.18
N ILE A 1041 -7.91 -25.55 18.24
CA ILE A 1041 -7.14 -24.31 18.41
C ILE A 1041 -7.95 -23.09 18.01
N HIS A 1042 -7.64 -21.93 18.57
CA HIS A 1042 -8.21 -20.66 18.15
C HIS A 1042 -7.12 -19.71 17.65
N GLY A 1043 -7.08 -19.48 16.33
CA GLY A 1043 -6.00 -18.74 15.67
C GLY A 1043 -5.89 -17.24 16.00
N VAL A 1044 -6.91 -16.61 16.61
CA VAL A 1044 -6.80 -15.24 17.15
C VAL A 1044 -6.37 -15.22 18.62
N THR A 1045 -7.07 -15.93 19.52
CA THR A 1045 -6.79 -15.89 20.96
C THR A 1045 -5.56 -16.70 21.36
N GLY A 1046 -5.13 -17.65 20.53
CA GLY A 1046 -4.05 -18.58 20.86
C GLY A 1046 -4.48 -19.74 21.77
N GLY A 1047 -5.78 -19.88 22.06
CA GLY A 1047 -6.29 -20.94 22.92
C GLY A 1047 -6.12 -22.34 22.31
N ILE A 1048 -5.73 -23.33 23.13
CA ILE A 1048 -5.49 -24.72 22.73
C ILE A 1048 -6.29 -25.65 23.65
N PHE A 1049 -7.02 -26.58 23.04
CA PHE A 1049 -7.86 -27.55 23.74
C PHE A 1049 -7.61 -28.95 23.21
N VAL A 1050 -7.44 -29.92 24.10
CA VAL A 1050 -7.37 -31.33 23.73
C VAL A 1050 -8.79 -31.85 23.47
N GLY A 1051 -8.96 -32.57 22.36
CA GLY A 1051 -10.25 -33.04 21.86
C GLY A 1051 -10.95 -32.04 20.95
N SER A 1052 -12.09 -32.48 20.39
CA SER A 1052 -12.99 -31.63 19.58
C SER A 1052 -13.82 -30.71 20.46
N ARG A 1053 -13.98 -29.44 20.07
CA ARG A 1053 -14.86 -28.46 20.72
C ARG A 1053 -16.01 -28.08 19.78
N GLU A 1054 -17.18 -27.76 20.33
CA GLU A 1054 -18.31 -27.30 19.51
C GLU A 1054 -18.00 -25.90 18.95
N THR A 1055 -18.21 -25.69 17.66
CA THR A 1055 -18.05 -24.39 16.99
C THR A 1055 -19.41 -23.68 16.85
N GLU A 1056 -19.38 -22.36 16.75
CA GLU A 1056 -20.58 -21.52 16.52
C GLU A 1056 -21.20 -21.66 15.13
#